data_AF-A0A6A7Y0P0-F1
#
_entry.id   AF-A0A6A7Y0P0-F1
#
_cell.length_a   1.000
_cell.length_b   1.000
_cell.length_c   1.000
_cell.angle_alpha   90.00
_cell.angle_beta   90.00
_cell.angle_gamma   90.00
#
_symmetry.space_group_name_H-M   'P 1'
#
loop_
_entity.id
_entity.type
_entity.pdbx_description
1 polymer ?
#
loop_
_entity_poly.entity_id
_entity_poly.type
_entity_poly.pdbx_seq_one_letter_code
_entity_poly.pdbx_strand_id
1 'polypeptide(L)'
;MPSPSPARSSPDRARRERIAVVAVSARSLAEAAHRADLEPVAIDLFGDEDLRVAAAETFVVDGTLGGGPDLAAVLAALAEADAVAPLAGVILGSGFEIRPEAVAVIATRFPLLGADADCLRLLKSPAALARFCARHGIPHPAINTTRPTEDGWLAKTAGAAGGTHVAPVASSESRRPPPLPFSPQAGRRWPAGPDEGPTLSVVGNPPSSAPSGHLLPQGGEGDGGGDVPTGQRTIDESAAQDGRAATMALDAAAVSFASADDPIPPGAVYFQRRVAGRVMSACALGTADGARVLAVCAQHTDPAADAPFRFGGVAGPVPVSARIEAEITRAADAIVAASGLRGLFGIDFILGPDGDWWLLEINPRPTATLDVLDRGEPALLALHLAACRGEPVPAWRPPWTPRRRASSMPRPISQPCRRYRPAVRIARRRGRRSPRARPSARSAPRPQRQTARPPASPPSRPTFTPRSSPVICEPVRPSVPAARTRNRKAPMSVPLQHDRPVPSVSRGAAPLVEALVRDAELLRLSVSRGALGERLVDAGAKCLGSIEAGLKIAEICLGGLGRVTLSSNSGLPNWPFAVEVRTSDPVIACLGSQYAGWSLSHSEGETNYFVLGSGPGRAVAAVEELYGELGFRDTTDETVLVLEADAPPPAPLVAHIAEQLGLAPERITFIYAPTWSLAGGTQVVARVLEVALHKAHTLHFPLEHIVDGLAVAPLSPPVPDFVSAMGRTNDAIIYGGRVQLFVKGPDEEAQSLARRLPSHHSSDHGEPFADIFKRFGGDFYKIDPMLFSPAAVIVTNVETGRTFRAGALYPDLIDASFA
;
A
#
# COMPACT_ATOMS: atom_id res chain seq x y z
N MET A 1 -7.70 -9.21 -45.64
CA MET A 1 -8.75 -8.55 -44.83
C MET A 1 -9.93 -9.50 -44.74
N PRO A 2 -10.11 -10.25 -43.63
CA PRO A 2 -11.34 -11.00 -43.42
C PRO A 2 -12.43 -10.07 -42.88
N SER A 3 -13.63 -10.23 -43.42
CA SER A 3 -14.84 -9.44 -43.17
C SER A 3 -15.30 -9.52 -41.71
N PRO A 4 -15.83 -8.44 -41.11
CA PRO A 4 -16.38 -8.51 -39.77
C PRO A 4 -17.71 -9.30 -39.79
N SER A 5 -17.79 -10.33 -38.94
CA SER A 5 -19.04 -11.03 -38.66
C SER A 5 -20.04 -10.10 -37.96
N PRO A 6 -21.36 -10.20 -38.23
CA PRO A 6 -22.36 -9.31 -37.68
C PRO A 6 -22.48 -9.52 -36.17
N ALA A 7 -22.51 -8.42 -35.42
CA ALA A 7 -22.77 -8.40 -34.00
C ALA A 7 -24.08 -9.15 -33.70
N ARG A 8 -24.00 -10.21 -32.91
CA ARG A 8 -25.18 -10.80 -32.28
C ARG A 8 -25.74 -9.77 -31.30
N SER A 9 -26.85 -9.14 -31.67
CA SER A 9 -27.73 -8.45 -30.72
C SER A 9 -28.22 -9.47 -29.69
N SER A 10 -27.73 -9.39 -28.45
CA SER A 10 -28.25 -10.20 -27.34
C SER A 10 -29.64 -9.66 -26.97
N PRO A 11 -30.65 -10.52 -26.82
CA PRO A 11 -31.99 -10.14 -26.39
C PRO A 11 -31.97 -9.74 -24.91
N ASP A 12 -32.89 -8.82 -24.55
CA ASP A 12 -33.32 -8.41 -23.19
C ASP A 12 -32.30 -8.51 -22.04
N ARG A 13 -31.86 -7.35 -21.52
CA ARG A 13 -31.41 -7.26 -20.13
C ARG A 13 -32.62 -7.58 -19.25
N ALA A 14 -32.80 -8.85 -18.88
CA ALA A 14 -33.57 -9.21 -17.71
C ALA A 14 -33.09 -8.31 -16.56
N ARG A 15 -34.03 -7.64 -15.88
CA ARG A 15 -33.74 -6.71 -14.78
C ARG A 15 -32.87 -7.45 -13.76
N ARG A 16 -31.61 -7.01 -13.59
CA ARG A 16 -30.68 -7.64 -12.64
C ARG A 16 -31.26 -7.54 -11.23
N GLU A 17 -31.02 -8.55 -10.42
CA GLU A 17 -31.52 -8.59 -9.05
C GLU A 17 -30.86 -7.49 -8.21
N ARG A 18 -31.67 -6.62 -7.59
CA ARG A 18 -31.19 -5.52 -6.74
C ARG A 18 -30.96 -6.01 -5.32
N ILE A 19 -29.74 -5.82 -4.80
CA ILE A 19 -29.38 -6.14 -3.43
C ILE A 19 -28.73 -4.95 -2.74
N ALA A 20 -29.00 -4.76 -1.45
CA ALA A 20 -28.30 -3.75 -0.68
C ALA A 20 -27.05 -4.32 -0.01
N VAL A 21 -25.94 -3.61 -0.10
CA VAL A 21 -24.69 -3.92 0.63
C VAL A 21 -24.39 -2.76 1.59
N VAL A 22 -24.31 -3.06 2.89
CA VAL A 22 -24.17 -2.05 3.95
C VAL A 22 -22.94 -2.33 4.78
N ALA A 23 -21.98 -1.40 4.84
CA ALA A 23 -20.75 -1.59 5.60
C ALA A 23 -20.08 -0.25 5.94
N VAL A 24 -19.07 -0.30 6.83
CA VAL A 24 -18.12 0.82 7.00
C VAL A 24 -17.47 1.17 5.66
N SER A 25 -17.04 0.15 4.90
CA SER A 25 -16.64 0.27 3.50
C SER A 25 -17.33 -0.82 2.68
N ALA A 26 -18.27 -0.42 1.81
CA ALA A 26 -19.11 -1.33 1.03
C ALA A 26 -18.53 -1.68 -0.34
N ARG A 27 -17.41 -1.06 -0.74
CA ARG A 27 -16.79 -1.21 -2.08
C ARG A 27 -16.55 -2.65 -2.48
N SER A 28 -15.87 -3.43 -1.64
CA SER A 28 -15.53 -4.83 -1.97
C SER A 28 -16.76 -5.70 -2.17
N LEU A 29 -17.80 -5.48 -1.35
CA LEU A 29 -19.10 -6.14 -1.48
C LEU A 29 -19.84 -5.73 -2.75
N ALA A 30 -19.83 -4.43 -3.10
CA ALA A 30 -20.44 -3.93 -4.32
C ALA A 30 -19.75 -4.50 -5.57
N GLU A 31 -18.42 -4.54 -5.60
CA GLU A 31 -17.68 -5.16 -6.69
C GLU A 31 -17.95 -6.67 -6.79
N ALA A 32 -18.06 -7.37 -5.65
CA ALA A 32 -18.41 -8.78 -5.61
C ALA A 32 -19.83 -9.05 -6.12
N ALA A 33 -20.78 -8.17 -5.77
CA ALA A 33 -22.14 -8.22 -6.27
C ALA A 33 -22.20 -8.01 -7.78
N HIS A 34 -21.43 -7.05 -8.31
CA HIS A 34 -21.32 -6.85 -9.74
C HIS A 34 -20.79 -8.09 -10.47
N ARG A 35 -19.76 -8.76 -9.91
CA ARG A 35 -19.21 -10.02 -10.46
C ARG A 35 -20.20 -11.17 -10.41
N ALA A 36 -21.12 -11.17 -9.45
CA ALA A 36 -22.22 -12.12 -9.34
C ALA A 36 -23.42 -11.78 -10.24
N ASP A 37 -23.28 -10.83 -11.18
CA ASP A 37 -24.34 -10.36 -12.10
C ASP A 37 -25.53 -9.68 -11.41
N LEU A 38 -25.31 -9.13 -10.21
CA LEU A 38 -26.32 -8.41 -9.43
C LEU A 38 -26.27 -6.91 -9.71
N GLU A 39 -27.29 -6.20 -9.22
CA GLU A 39 -27.38 -4.74 -9.22
C GLU A 39 -27.24 -4.20 -7.78
N PRO A 40 -26.01 -3.92 -7.31
CA PRO A 40 -25.78 -3.51 -5.94
C PRO A 40 -26.21 -2.06 -5.66
N VAL A 41 -26.95 -1.87 -4.58
CA VAL A 41 -27.15 -0.59 -3.91
C VAL A 41 -26.22 -0.53 -2.70
N ALA A 42 -25.32 0.45 -2.67
CA ALA A 42 -24.32 0.55 -1.61
C ALA A 42 -24.68 1.61 -0.57
N ILE A 43 -24.60 1.23 0.71
CA ILE A 43 -24.71 2.16 1.84
C ILE A 43 -23.37 2.13 2.59
N ASP A 44 -22.68 3.26 2.61
CA ASP A 44 -21.25 3.37 2.87
C ASP A 44 -20.90 4.66 3.66
N LEU A 45 -19.76 4.73 4.33
CA LEU A 45 -19.35 5.95 5.07
C LEU A 45 -18.53 6.94 4.25
N PHE A 46 -17.97 6.52 3.13
CA PHE A 46 -16.96 7.29 2.38
C PHE A 46 -17.47 7.78 1.03
N GLY A 47 -18.23 6.94 0.32
CA GLY A 47 -18.71 7.23 -1.03
C GLY A 47 -17.57 7.45 -2.01
N ASP A 48 -16.57 6.58 -2.00
CA ASP A 48 -15.44 6.66 -2.92
C ASP A 48 -15.90 6.52 -4.39
N GLU A 49 -15.10 7.05 -5.33
CA GLU A 49 -15.49 7.08 -6.75
C GLU A 49 -15.56 5.68 -7.38
N ASP A 50 -14.66 4.77 -6.97
CA ASP A 50 -14.67 3.38 -7.39
C ASP A 50 -15.91 2.63 -6.88
N LEU A 51 -16.41 2.95 -5.67
CA LEU A 51 -17.69 2.45 -5.19
C LEU A 51 -18.84 2.90 -6.09
N ARG A 52 -18.88 4.18 -6.50
CA ARG A 52 -19.92 4.70 -7.40
C ARG A 52 -19.89 4.06 -8.78
N VAL A 53 -18.73 3.56 -9.23
CA VAL A 53 -18.61 2.80 -10.47
C VAL A 53 -19.13 1.38 -10.30
N ALA A 54 -18.94 0.76 -9.14
CA ALA A 54 -19.35 -0.61 -8.86
C ALA A 54 -20.85 -0.75 -8.52
N ALA A 55 -21.43 0.28 -7.88
CA ALA A 55 -22.82 0.28 -7.43
C ALA A 55 -23.76 1.01 -8.40
N ALA A 56 -24.99 0.52 -8.54
CA ALA A 56 -26.03 1.21 -9.30
C ALA A 56 -26.49 2.50 -8.59
N GLU A 57 -26.56 2.44 -7.26
CA GLU A 57 -26.89 3.56 -6.38
C GLU A 57 -25.97 3.55 -5.16
N THR A 58 -25.63 4.73 -4.65
CA THR A 58 -24.74 4.89 -3.49
C THR A 58 -25.31 5.90 -2.52
N PHE A 59 -25.48 5.48 -1.26
CA PHE A 59 -25.87 6.31 -0.14
C PHE A 59 -24.68 6.45 0.80
N VAL A 60 -24.30 7.70 1.08
CA VAL A 60 -23.27 7.99 2.09
C VAL A 60 -23.99 8.35 3.38
N VAL A 61 -23.73 7.59 4.44
CA VAL A 61 -24.35 7.77 5.75
C VAL A 61 -23.31 8.13 6.81
N ASP A 62 -23.73 8.84 7.85
CA ASP A 62 -22.87 9.13 8.99
C ASP A 62 -22.53 7.86 9.77
N GLY A 63 -21.41 7.87 10.50
CA GLY A 63 -20.96 6.72 11.29
C GLY A 63 -19.55 6.91 11.84
N THR A 64 -19.03 5.86 12.47
CA THR A 64 -17.63 5.83 12.93
C THR A 64 -16.97 4.49 12.58
N LEU A 65 -15.64 4.46 12.46
CA LEU A 65 -14.91 3.22 12.17
C LEU A 65 -15.11 2.13 13.23
N GLY A 66 -15.28 2.52 14.50
CA GLY A 66 -15.49 1.58 15.62
C GLY A 66 -16.96 1.28 15.92
N GLY A 67 -17.86 2.24 15.68
CA GLY A 67 -19.29 2.11 15.95
C GLY A 67 -20.16 1.75 14.73
N GLY A 68 -19.57 1.73 13.53
CA GLY A 68 -20.25 1.42 12.27
C GLY A 68 -21.15 2.54 11.74
N PRO A 69 -21.92 2.26 10.66
CA PRO A 69 -22.90 3.17 10.08
C PRO A 69 -24.07 3.49 11.02
N ASP A 70 -24.54 4.73 11.06
CA ASP A 70 -25.70 5.15 11.84
C ASP A 70 -26.97 4.38 11.42
N LEU A 71 -27.64 3.77 12.38
CA LEU A 71 -28.77 2.87 12.10
C LEU A 71 -29.97 3.62 11.49
N ALA A 72 -30.27 4.83 11.96
CA ALA A 72 -31.41 5.58 11.46
C ALA A 72 -31.17 6.00 10.00
N ALA A 73 -29.96 6.44 9.69
CA ALA A 73 -29.53 6.77 8.32
C ALA A 73 -29.53 5.53 7.41
N VAL A 74 -29.06 4.38 7.89
CA VAL A 74 -29.12 3.11 7.14
C VAL A 74 -30.56 2.72 6.80
N LEU A 75 -31.48 2.76 7.78
CA LEU A 75 -32.88 2.43 7.55
C LEU A 75 -33.56 3.39 6.57
N ALA A 76 -33.21 4.68 6.62
CA ALA A 76 -33.72 5.68 5.68
C ALA A 76 -33.21 5.40 4.25
N ALA A 77 -31.91 5.14 4.09
CA ALA A 77 -31.31 4.82 2.79
C ALA A 77 -31.87 3.51 2.20
N LEU A 78 -32.06 2.48 3.02
CA LEU A 78 -32.69 1.22 2.58
C LEU A 78 -34.14 1.45 2.11
N ALA A 79 -34.93 2.23 2.85
CA ALA A 79 -36.30 2.57 2.47
C ALA A 79 -36.37 3.40 1.19
N GLU A 80 -35.44 4.35 1.01
CA GLU A 80 -35.35 5.14 -0.22
C GLU A 80 -35.00 4.27 -1.42
N ALA A 81 -34.01 3.38 -1.29
CA ALA A 81 -33.60 2.45 -2.34
C ALA A 81 -34.69 1.44 -2.72
N ASP A 82 -35.44 0.93 -1.74
CA ASP A 82 -36.55 -0.01 -1.93
C ASP A 82 -37.76 0.65 -2.60
N ALA A 83 -38.02 1.92 -2.31
CA ALA A 83 -39.06 2.70 -2.97
C ALA A 83 -38.79 2.92 -4.46
N VAL A 84 -37.51 2.99 -4.87
CA VAL A 84 -37.13 3.08 -6.30
C VAL A 84 -37.41 1.75 -7.02
N ALA A 85 -37.03 0.64 -6.41
CA ALA A 85 -37.40 -0.71 -6.83
C ALA A 85 -37.18 -1.69 -5.67
N PRO A 86 -37.96 -2.78 -5.56
CA PRO A 86 -37.82 -3.72 -4.45
C PRO A 86 -36.40 -4.28 -4.33
N LEU A 87 -35.87 -4.28 -3.11
CA LEU A 87 -34.61 -4.93 -2.76
C LEU A 87 -34.88 -6.42 -2.47
N ALA A 88 -34.08 -7.31 -3.07
CA ALA A 88 -34.17 -8.74 -2.81
C ALA A 88 -33.63 -9.14 -1.43
N GLY A 89 -32.82 -8.27 -0.80
CA GLY A 89 -32.31 -8.44 0.54
C GLY A 89 -31.11 -7.55 0.82
N VAL A 90 -30.60 -7.66 2.05
CA VAL A 90 -29.51 -6.84 2.59
C VAL A 90 -28.36 -7.74 3.04
N ILE A 91 -27.16 -7.45 2.53
CA ILE A 91 -25.90 -8.04 2.97
C ILE A 91 -25.19 -7.05 3.88
N LEU A 92 -24.91 -7.46 5.11
CA LEU A 92 -24.20 -6.65 6.09
C LEU A 92 -22.69 -6.98 6.07
N GLY A 93 -21.87 -5.95 5.87
CA GLY A 93 -20.42 -6.00 5.99
C GLY A 93 -19.94 -5.55 7.38
N SER A 94 -18.77 -4.91 7.43
CA SER A 94 -18.20 -4.42 8.69
C SER A 94 -19.00 -3.27 9.31
N GLY A 95 -18.93 -3.15 10.63
CA GLY A 95 -19.59 -2.12 11.42
C GLY A 95 -20.84 -2.58 12.18
N PHE A 96 -21.23 -3.86 12.08
CA PHE A 96 -22.41 -4.41 12.76
C PHE A 96 -22.05 -5.43 13.84
N GLU A 97 -20.76 -5.76 13.99
CA GLU A 97 -20.28 -6.86 14.82
C GLU A 97 -20.57 -6.68 16.32
N ILE A 98 -20.63 -5.44 16.81
CA ILE A 98 -20.96 -5.11 18.21
C ILE A 98 -22.42 -4.67 18.40
N ARG A 99 -23.26 -4.77 17.34
CA ARG A 99 -24.61 -4.18 17.30
C ARG A 99 -25.69 -5.19 16.86
N PRO A 100 -25.86 -6.32 17.57
CA PRO A 100 -26.90 -7.29 17.22
C PRO A 100 -28.31 -6.69 17.22
N GLU A 101 -28.58 -5.67 18.05
CA GLU A 101 -29.83 -4.92 18.04
C GLU A 101 -30.06 -4.16 16.73
N ALA A 102 -29.02 -3.56 16.14
CA ALA A 102 -29.14 -2.89 14.86
C ALA A 102 -29.47 -3.90 13.73
N VAL A 103 -28.84 -5.08 13.76
CA VAL A 103 -29.12 -6.17 12.83
C VAL A 103 -30.55 -6.68 12.97
N ALA A 104 -31.02 -6.87 14.20
CA ALA A 104 -32.41 -7.27 14.46
C ALA A 104 -33.41 -6.25 13.91
N VAL A 105 -33.16 -4.95 14.09
CA VAL A 105 -34.03 -3.89 13.56
C VAL A 105 -34.06 -3.90 12.04
N ILE A 106 -32.92 -4.07 11.35
CA ILE A 106 -32.87 -4.18 9.89
C ILE A 106 -33.66 -5.41 9.42
N ALA A 107 -33.49 -6.56 10.09
CA ALA A 107 -34.18 -7.81 9.77
C ALA A 107 -35.70 -7.72 9.88
N THR A 108 -36.24 -6.82 10.72
CA THR A 108 -37.70 -6.61 10.81
C THR A 108 -38.30 -5.98 9.54
N ARG A 109 -37.48 -5.36 8.68
CA ARG A 109 -37.95 -4.61 7.51
C ARG A 109 -37.45 -5.17 6.19
N PHE A 110 -36.27 -5.78 6.18
CA PHE A 110 -35.65 -6.30 4.97
C PHE A 110 -35.08 -7.71 5.20
N PRO A 111 -35.22 -8.62 4.22
CA PRO A 111 -34.59 -9.94 4.30
C PRO A 111 -33.07 -9.81 4.46
N LEU A 112 -32.51 -10.44 5.50
CA LEU A 112 -31.07 -10.54 5.66
C LEU A 112 -30.52 -11.67 4.79
N LEU A 113 -29.46 -11.37 4.06
CA LEU A 113 -28.67 -12.32 3.30
C LEU A 113 -27.34 -12.46 4.05
N GLY A 114 -27.33 -13.31 5.09
CA GLY A 114 -26.17 -13.53 5.95
C GLY A 114 -26.55 -13.80 7.40
N ALA A 115 -25.65 -13.48 8.32
CA ALA A 115 -25.85 -13.68 9.75
C ALA A 115 -26.93 -12.76 10.33
N ASP A 116 -27.71 -13.30 11.26
CA ASP A 116 -28.69 -12.56 12.05
C ASP A 116 -28.12 -12.09 13.40
N ALA A 117 -28.99 -11.47 14.21
CA ALA A 117 -28.63 -10.94 15.51
C ALA A 117 -28.23 -12.03 16.52
N ASP A 118 -28.84 -13.22 16.46
CA ASP A 118 -28.56 -14.32 17.39
C ASP A 118 -27.21 -14.96 17.08
N CYS A 119 -26.91 -15.12 15.79
CA CYS A 119 -25.60 -15.52 15.31
C CYS A 119 -24.50 -14.57 15.82
N LEU A 120 -24.72 -13.25 15.76
CA LEU A 120 -23.78 -12.27 16.29
C LEU A 120 -23.60 -12.36 17.80
N ARG A 121 -24.69 -12.49 18.57
CA ARG A 121 -24.63 -12.64 20.04
C ARG A 121 -23.77 -13.84 20.44
N LEU A 122 -23.93 -14.96 19.74
CA LEU A 122 -23.16 -16.17 20.02
C LEU A 122 -21.69 -16.03 19.61
N LEU A 123 -21.43 -15.59 18.37
CA LEU A 123 -20.09 -15.69 17.77
C LEU A 123 -19.18 -14.51 18.11
N LYS A 124 -19.73 -13.36 18.50
CA LYS A 124 -18.95 -12.16 18.88
C LYS A 124 -18.83 -11.98 20.39
N SER A 125 -19.50 -12.79 21.22
CA SER A 125 -19.23 -12.87 22.66
C SER A 125 -17.96 -13.68 22.93
N PRO A 126 -16.88 -13.08 23.47
CA PRO A 126 -15.64 -13.81 23.75
C PRO A 126 -15.84 -14.95 24.75
N ALA A 127 -16.69 -14.74 25.76
CA ALA A 127 -16.97 -15.75 26.77
C ALA A 127 -17.80 -16.92 26.20
N ALA A 128 -18.82 -16.62 25.38
CA ALA A 128 -19.61 -17.66 24.73
C ALA A 128 -18.77 -18.47 23.74
N LEU A 129 -17.95 -17.79 22.92
CA LEU A 129 -17.06 -18.44 21.95
C LEU A 129 -16.01 -19.32 22.65
N ALA A 130 -15.36 -18.84 23.72
CA ALA A 130 -14.39 -19.64 24.46
C ALA A 130 -15.03 -20.91 25.08
N ARG A 131 -16.22 -20.78 25.70
CA ARG A 131 -16.98 -21.94 26.21
C ARG A 131 -17.35 -22.91 25.09
N PHE A 132 -17.76 -22.39 23.94
CA PHE A 132 -18.06 -23.20 22.76
C PHE A 132 -16.81 -23.95 22.30
N CYS A 133 -15.68 -23.26 22.12
CA CYS A 133 -14.43 -23.87 21.70
C CYS A 133 -13.96 -24.96 22.67
N ALA A 134 -14.04 -24.73 23.98
CA ALA A 134 -13.69 -25.72 25.00
C ALA A 134 -14.54 -27.00 24.89
N ARG A 135 -15.85 -26.87 24.69
CA ARG A 135 -16.75 -28.04 24.53
C ARG A 135 -16.49 -28.84 23.27
N HIS A 136 -16.08 -28.17 22.19
CA HIS A 136 -15.83 -28.80 20.89
C HIS A 136 -14.36 -29.16 20.65
N GLY A 137 -13.49 -28.99 21.65
CA GLY A 137 -12.06 -29.28 21.52
C GLY A 137 -11.34 -28.39 20.49
N ILE A 138 -11.86 -27.18 20.24
CA ILE A 138 -11.26 -26.21 19.33
C ILE A 138 -10.19 -25.42 20.09
N PRO A 139 -8.91 -25.47 19.67
CA PRO A 139 -7.86 -24.70 20.30
C PRO A 139 -8.15 -23.19 20.25
N HIS A 140 -8.04 -22.51 21.39
CA HIS A 140 -8.25 -21.07 21.49
C HIS A 140 -7.40 -20.51 22.63
N PRO A 141 -6.96 -19.24 22.57
CA PRO A 141 -6.19 -18.64 23.66
C PRO A 141 -7.07 -18.44 24.90
N ALA A 142 -6.45 -18.56 26.09
CA ALA A 142 -7.11 -18.23 27.34
C ALA A 142 -7.59 -16.77 27.35
N ILE A 143 -8.74 -16.53 27.99
CA ILE A 143 -9.31 -15.20 28.17
C ILE A 143 -9.49 -14.88 29.66
N ASN A 144 -9.51 -13.60 30.00
CA ASN A 144 -9.75 -13.10 31.35
C ASN A 144 -10.60 -11.81 31.31
N THR A 145 -11.50 -11.65 32.29
CA THR A 145 -12.30 -10.43 32.50
C THR A 145 -11.54 -9.41 33.35
N THR A 146 -10.62 -9.90 34.20
CA THR A 146 -9.78 -9.09 35.07
C THR A 146 -8.43 -8.85 34.42
N ARG A 147 -7.84 -7.67 34.65
CA ARG A 147 -6.54 -7.31 34.07
C ARG A 147 -5.44 -8.21 34.66
N PRO A 148 -4.74 -9.01 33.83
CA PRO A 148 -3.63 -9.82 34.29
C PRO A 148 -2.45 -8.94 34.74
N THR A 149 -1.71 -9.41 35.74
CA THR A 149 -0.48 -8.77 36.25
C THR A 149 0.77 -9.24 35.51
N GLU A 150 0.69 -10.37 34.83
CA GLU A 150 1.78 -10.98 34.06
C GLU A 150 1.82 -10.47 32.61
N ASP A 151 3.01 -10.47 32.03
CA ASP A 151 3.22 -10.12 30.62
C ASP A 151 2.64 -11.21 29.68
N GLY A 152 2.47 -10.83 28.42
CA GLY A 152 1.99 -11.73 27.36
C GLY A 152 0.47 -11.81 27.24
N TRP A 153 -0.23 -10.76 27.67
CA TRP A 153 -1.68 -10.59 27.47
C TRP A 153 -1.98 -9.41 26.56
N LEU A 154 -3.09 -9.50 25.83
CA LEU A 154 -3.63 -8.46 24.96
C LEU A 154 -4.94 -7.96 25.54
N ALA A 155 -5.12 -6.65 25.65
CA ALA A 155 -6.42 -6.03 25.86
C ALA A 155 -7.17 -5.95 24.53
N LYS A 156 -8.44 -6.34 24.53
CA LYS A 156 -9.33 -6.36 23.36
C LYS A 156 -10.70 -5.81 23.75
N THR A 157 -11.44 -5.31 22.77
CA THR A 157 -12.83 -4.86 22.93
C THR A 157 -13.75 -5.97 22.43
N ALA A 158 -14.70 -6.38 23.25
CA ALA A 158 -15.61 -7.48 22.96
C ALA A 158 -16.47 -7.18 21.73
N GLY A 159 -16.52 -8.14 20.81
CA GLY A 159 -17.22 -8.07 19.54
C GLY A 159 -16.61 -7.14 18.48
N ALA A 160 -15.59 -6.34 18.81
CA ALA A 160 -14.92 -5.49 17.83
C ALA A 160 -14.08 -6.32 16.84
N ALA A 161 -13.83 -5.75 15.65
CA ALA A 161 -13.05 -6.38 14.58
C ALA A 161 -11.99 -5.40 14.04
N GLY A 162 -11.06 -5.89 13.21
CA GLY A 162 -10.08 -5.05 12.49
C GLY A 162 -8.84 -4.62 13.28
N GLY A 163 -8.67 -5.11 14.51
CA GLY A 163 -7.40 -5.03 15.26
C GLY A 163 -7.00 -3.65 15.82
N THR A 164 -7.71 -2.57 15.47
CA THR A 164 -7.42 -1.20 15.97
C THR A 164 -7.59 -1.04 17.47
N HIS A 165 -8.44 -1.88 18.07
CA HIS A 165 -8.77 -1.87 19.49
C HIS A 165 -7.89 -2.81 20.34
N VAL A 166 -6.94 -3.49 19.70
CA VAL A 166 -6.09 -4.50 20.35
C VAL A 166 -4.78 -3.86 20.79
N ALA A 167 -4.40 -4.05 22.05
CA ALA A 167 -3.18 -3.48 22.63
C ALA A 167 -2.49 -4.45 23.59
N PRO A 168 -1.15 -4.42 23.73
CA PRO A 168 -0.47 -5.20 24.75
C PRO A 168 -0.81 -4.68 26.16
N VAL A 169 -0.99 -5.59 27.12
CA VAL A 169 -1.08 -5.22 28.54
C VAL A 169 0.35 -4.98 29.05
N ALA A 170 0.67 -3.75 29.44
CA ALA A 170 1.96 -3.45 30.06
C ALA A 170 2.01 -3.95 31.52
N SER A 171 3.09 -4.63 31.90
CA SER A 171 3.46 -4.91 33.29
C SER A 171 3.73 -3.61 34.05
N SER A 172 3.41 -3.62 35.35
CA SER A 172 3.32 -2.44 36.23
C SER A 172 4.62 -1.67 36.48
N GLU A 173 5.74 -2.02 35.82
CA GLU A 173 7.03 -1.32 35.98
C GLU A 173 7.40 -0.35 34.85
N SER A 174 6.56 -0.18 33.83
CA SER A 174 6.75 0.87 32.81
C SER A 174 5.75 2.02 32.97
N ARG A 175 6.29 3.24 33.14
CA ARG A 175 5.59 4.49 33.49
C ARG A 175 4.41 4.86 32.56
N ARG A 176 3.35 5.35 33.22
CA ARG A 176 2.16 6.12 32.78
C ARG A 176 1.35 5.56 31.58
N PRO A 177 0.06 5.22 31.76
CA PRO A 177 -0.80 4.84 30.65
C PRO A 177 -1.06 6.05 29.73
N PRO A 178 -1.17 5.86 28.41
CA PRO A 178 -1.76 6.87 27.54
C PRO A 178 -3.23 7.08 27.95
N PRO A 179 -3.79 8.29 27.76
CA PRO A 179 -5.20 8.51 28.05
C PRO A 179 -6.06 7.59 27.19
N LEU A 180 -7.07 6.98 27.80
CA LEU A 180 -8.10 6.21 27.12
C LEU A 180 -8.74 7.06 26.00
N PRO A 181 -9.00 6.51 24.81
CA PRO A 181 -9.76 7.22 23.81
C PRO A 181 -11.21 7.37 24.28
N PHE A 182 -11.66 8.62 24.33
CA PHE A 182 -13.06 9.09 24.45
C PHE A 182 -13.79 8.86 25.79
N SER A 183 -13.77 9.90 26.63
CA SER A 183 -14.93 10.28 27.45
C SER A 183 -15.69 11.38 26.70
N PRO A 184 -17.03 11.35 26.61
CA PRO A 184 -17.80 12.40 25.94
C PRO A 184 -17.80 13.65 26.82
N GLN A 185 -16.87 14.57 26.59
CA GLN A 185 -16.90 15.90 27.19
C GLN A 185 -17.38 16.96 26.21
N ALA A 186 -18.31 17.75 26.72
CA ALA A 186 -19.10 18.77 26.07
C ALA A 186 -18.28 19.83 25.31
N GLY A 187 -18.95 20.42 24.32
CA GLY A 187 -18.34 21.19 23.23
C GLY A 187 -17.43 22.35 23.64
N ARG A 188 -16.32 22.47 22.90
CA ARG A 188 -15.54 23.70 22.81
C ARG A 188 -15.92 24.43 21.52
N ARG A 189 -16.51 25.61 21.69
CA ARG A 189 -16.77 26.60 20.63
C ARG A 189 -15.43 27.12 20.08
N TRP A 190 -15.33 27.20 18.75
CA TRP A 190 -14.27 27.95 18.07
C TRP A 190 -14.54 29.46 18.12
N PRO A 191 -13.52 30.33 18.15
CA PRO A 191 -13.70 31.78 18.28
C PRO A 191 -14.22 32.39 16.97
N ALA A 192 -15.18 33.31 17.11
CA ALA A 192 -15.76 34.09 16.02
C ALA A 192 -14.84 35.26 15.61
N GLY A 193 -14.69 35.49 14.31
CA GLY A 193 -14.19 36.74 13.72
C GLY A 193 -15.35 37.68 13.34
N PRO A 194 -15.07 38.97 13.10
CA PRO A 194 -15.95 40.09 13.45
C PRO A 194 -17.07 40.43 12.42
N ASP A 195 -18.22 40.88 12.96
CA ASP A 195 -19.13 42.00 12.59
C ASP A 195 -19.40 42.31 11.09
N GLU A 196 -20.60 42.59 10.54
CA GLU A 196 -21.93 43.08 10.99
C GLU A 196 -23.01 42.55 9.98
N GLY A 197 -24.19 42.05 10.37
CA GLY A 197 -25.46 42.79 10.55
C GLY A 197 -26.48 42.52 9.39
N PRO A 198 -27.81 42.74 9.52
CA PRO A 198 -28.63 42.91 10.71
C PRO A 198 -29.69 41.81 10.92
N THR A 199 -30.19 41.83 12.15
CA THR A 199 -31.22 41.04 12.83
C THR A 199 -32.64 41.11 12.24
N LEU A 200 -33.38 40.00 12.35
CA LEU A 200 -34.83 39.98 12.46
C LEU A 200 -35.22 39.10 13.65
N SER A 201 -35.94 39.71 14.58
CA SER A 201 -36.38 39.22 15.88
C SER A 201 -37.72 38.49 15.76
N VAL A 202 -37.87 37.34 16.43
CA VAL A 202 -39.19 36.90 16.94
C VAL A 202 -39.04 36.22 18.31
N VAL A 203 -39.79 36.82 19.23
CA VAL A 203 -40.16 36.57 20.63
C VAL A 203 -40.65 35.14 20.92
N GLY A 204 -40.37 34.64 22.14
CA GLY A 204 -41.30 33.75 22.86
C GLY A 204 -40.68 32.60 23.69
N ASN A 205 -40.76 32.73 25.02
CA ASN A 205 -40.63 31.67 26.04
C ASN A 205 -41.63 32.03 27.16
N PRO A 206 -42.00 31.15 28.12
CA PRO A 206 -42.38 29.72 28.13
C PRO A 206 -43.82 29.58 28.76
N PRO A 207 -44.33 28.46 29.37
CA PRO A 207 -43.82 27.83 30.61
C PRO A 207 -44.08 26.30 30.83
N SER A 208 -43.58 25.85 31.98
CA SER A 208 -43.63 24.56 32.70
C SER A 208 -44.97 23.83 32.88
N SER A 209 -44.92 22.50 33.08
CA SER A 209 -45.57 21.81 34.22
C SER A 209 -45.26 20.30 34.27
N ALA A 210 -44.97 19.79 35.47
CA ALA A 210 -45.16 18.39 35.89
C ALA A 210 -46.55 18.26 36.54
N PRO A 211 -47.11 17.05 36.72
CA PRO A 211 -47.02 16.43 38.07
C PRO A 211 -47.04 14.88 38.13
N SER A 212 -46.92 14.42 39.37
CA SER A 212 -46.66 13.11 39.98
C SER A 212 -47.81 12.09 40.08
N GLY A 213 -47.44 10.87 40.53
CA GLY A 213 -48.26 9.86 41.23
C GLY A 213 -47.89 8.43 40.81
N HIS A 214 -47.95 7.35 41.59
CA HIS A 214 -47.97 7.05 43.03
C HIS A 214 -47.91 5.50 43.15
N LEU A 215 -47.46 4.96 44.29
CA LEU A 215 -47.81 3.66 44.92
C LEU A 215 -47.00 2.38 44.64
N LEU A 216 -46.39 1.91 45.75
CA LEU A 216 -45.96 0.53 46.07
C LEU A 216 -47.20 -0.39 46.29
N PRO A 217 -47.02 -1.73 46.38
CA PRO A 217 -46.79 -2.35 47.70
C PRO A 217 -45.75 -3.49 47.74
N GLN A 218 -45.34 -3.80 48.97
CA GLN A 218 -44.38 -4.82 49.44
C GLN A 218 -45.01 -6.20 49.68
N GLY A 219 -44.12 -7.20 49.85
CA GLY A 219 -44.29 -8.39 50.72
C GLY A 219 -44.33 -9.72 49.95
N GLY A 220 -43.59 -10.78 50.29
CA GLY A 220 -42.79 -11.09 51.48
C GLY A 220 -41.97 -12.37 51.29
N GLU A 221 -41.19 -12.69 52.32
CA GLU A 221 -40.20 -13.76 52.46
C GLU A 221 -40.78 -15.18 52.48
N GLY A 222 -39.94 -16.18 52.20
CA GLY A 222 -40.24 -17.60 52.42
C GLY A 222 -39.02 -18.50 52.16
N ASP A 223 -38.54 -19.09 53.25
CA ASP A 223 -37.28 -19.81 53.49
C ASP A 223 -37.31 -21.29 53.06
N GLY A 224 -36.13 -21.94 52.99
CA GLY A 224 -35.97 -23.36 53.38
C GLY A 224 -35.55 -24.40 52.34
N GLY A 225 -34.37 -25.01 52.59
CA GLY A 225 -34.03 -26.45 52.48
C GLY A 225 -34.05 -27.10 51.07
N GLY A 226 -33.00 -27.74 50.57
CA GLY A 226 -32.20 -28.78 51.24
C GLY A 226 -32.60 -30.15 50.70
N ASP A 227 -31.74 -30.73 49.84
CA ASP A 227 -31.36 -32.15 49.76
C ASP A 227 -31.15 -32.69 48.34
N VAL A 228 -29.97 -33.29 48.19
CA VAL A 228 -29.51 -34.17 47.11
C VAL A 228 -29.99 -35.58 47.45
N PRO A 229 -30.33 -36.42 46.45
CA PRO A 229 -29.61 -37.69 46.43
C PRO A 229 -29.18 -38.18 45.03
N THR A 230 -28.06 -38.89 45.14
CA THR A 230 -27.28 -39.74 44.25
C THR A 230 -27.98 -41.03 43.77
N GLY A 231 -27.45 -41.64 42.70
CA GLY A 231 -27.60 -43.07 42.34
C GLY A 231 -28.11 -43.26 40.90
N GLN A 232 -27.32 -43.57 39.86
CA GLN A 232 -26.38 -44.67 39.58
C GLN A 232 -27.04 -45.98 39.09
N ARG A 233 -26.93 -46.18 37.76
CA ARG A 233 -26.84 -47.43 36.97
C ARG A 233 -27.98 -48.47 37.08
N THR A 234 -28.48 -48.92 35.92
CA THR A 234 -28.10 -50.22 35.33
C THR A 234 -28.61 -50.36 33.89
N ILE A 235 -27.84 -51.14 33.14
CA ILE A 235 -27.99 -51.52 31.73
C ILE A 235 -28.87 -52.78 31.71
N ASP A 236 -29.73 -52.91 30.70
CA ASP A 236 -30.20 -54.24 30.29
C ASP A 236 -30.26 -54.32 28.76
N GLU A 237 -29.58 -55.33 28.24
CA GLU A 237 -29.50 -55.71 26.83
C GLU A 237 -30.54 -56.80 26.55
N SER A 238 -31.37 -56.65 25.52
CA SER A 238 -31.66 -57.75 24.57
C SER A 238 -32.61 -57.31 23.44
N ALA A 239 -32.42 -58.00 22.31
CA ALA A 239 -33.24 -58.06 21.10
C ALA A 239 -32.94 -57.05 19.98
N ALA A 240 -31.94 -57.42 19.19
CA ALA A 240 -31.75 -57.01 17.81
C ALA A 240 -32.84 -57.59 16.90
N GLN A 241 -33.47 -56.75 16.08
CA GLN A 241 -33.81 -56.99 14.66
C GLN A 241 -34.65 -55.83 14.13
N ASP A 242 -34.00 -54.89 13.44
CA ASP A 242 -34.35 -54.51 12.06
C ASP A 242 -33.56 -53.27 11.64
N GLY A 243 -32.75 -53.46 10.59
CA GLY A 243 -31.87 -52.44 10.06
C GLY A 243 -32.62 -51.36 9.30
N ARG A 244 -32.62 -50.14 9.84
CA ARG A 244 -32.62 -48.89 9.08
C ARG A 244 -31.66 -47.90 9.73
N ALA A 245 -30.89 -47.23 8.87
CA ALA A 245 -29.72 -46.42 9.17
C ALA A 245 -29.93 -45.42 10.31
N ALA A 246 -29.04 -45.50 11.31
CA ALA A 246 -28.90 -44.53 12.38
C ALA A 246 -28.49 -43.16 11.81
N THR A 247 -29.41 -42.21 11.87
CA THR A 247 -29.05 -40.78 11.83
C THR A 247 -28.76 -40.41 13.28
N MET A 248 -27.51 -40.06 13.59
CA MET A 248 -27.10 -39.56 14.90
C MET A 248 -27.86 -38.27 15.20
N ALA A 249 -28.98 -38.37 15.90
CA ALA A 249 -29.54 -37.28 16.67
C ALA A 249 -28.58 -37.00 17.83
N LEU A 250 -27.63 -36.09 17.61
CA LEU A 250 -26.99 -35.40 18.72
C LEU A 250 -28.02 -34.44 19.27
N ASP A 251 -28.39 -34.66 20.54
CA ASP A 251 -29.25 -33.80 21.33
C ASP A 251 -28.91 -32.32 21.09
N ALA A 252 -29.83 -31.64 20.40
CA ALA A 252 -29.92 -30.19 20.42
C ALA A 252 -30.43 -29.78 21.80
N ALA A 253 -29.61 -30.00 22.83
CA ALA A 253 -29.78 -29.36 24.11
C ALA A 253 -29.60 -27.86 23.85
N ALA A 254 -30.75 -27.18 23.72
CA ALA A 254 -30.87 -25.75 23.63
C ALA A 254 -30.11 -25.12 24.78
N VAL A 255 -28.86 -24.73 24.56
CA VAL A 255 -28.22 -23.83 25.49
C VAL A 255 -28.90 -22.48 25.30
N SER A 256 -29.57 -22.04 26.37
CA SER A 256 -30.11 -20.70 26.49
C SER A 256 -28.95 -19.71 26.35
N PHE A 257 -28.81 -19.11 25.17
CA PHE A 257 -27.64 -18.30 24.76
C PHE A 257 -27.82 -16.79 24.88
N ALA A 258 -28.68 -16.35 25.80
CA ALA A 258 -28.66 -14.98 26.30
C ALA A 258 -29.11 -14.99 27.76
N SER A 259 -28.17 -15.21 28.69
CA SER A 259 -28.41 -14.71 30.05
C SER A 259 -28.06 -13.22 30.05
N ALA A 260 -28.76 -12.45 30.86
CA ALA A 260 -28.37 -11.07 31.20
C ALA A 260 -26.99 -11.00 31.92
N ASP A 261 -26.32 -12.14 32.10
CA ASP A 261 -25.07 -12.35 32.82
C ASP A 261 -23.92 -12.76 31.88
N ASP A 262 -23.79 -12.17 30.68
CA ASP A 262 -22.54 -12.33 29.92
C ASP A 262 -21.42 -11.59 30.69
N PRO A 263 -20.39 -12.29 31.18
CA PRO A 263 -19.29 -11.65 31.91
C PRO A 263 -18.47 -10.68 31.05
N ILE A 264 -18.63 -10.70 29.73
CA ILE A 264 -17.97 -9.80 28.78
C ILE A 264 -19.00 -9.27 27.77
N PRO A 265 -19.80 -8.24 28.12
CA PRO A 265 -20.81 -7.71 27.21
C PRO A 265 -20.18 -7.03 25.98
N PRO A 266 -20.91 -6.88 24.86
CA PRO A 266 -20.42 -6.18 23.67
C PRO A 266 -19.84 -4.80 24.01
N GLY A 267 -18.67 -4.48 23.45
CA GLY A 267 -17.96 -3.23 23.73
C GLY A 267 -17.14 -3.21 25.04
N ALA A 268 -17.25 -4.21 25.92
CA ALA A 268 -16.41 -4.28 27.12
C ALA A 268 -14.95 -4.65 26.79
N VAL A 269 -14.01 -4.22 27.64
CA VAL A 269 -12.62 -4.65 27.52
C VAL A 269 -12.44 -6.03 28.16
N TYR A 270 -11.78 -6.93 27.47
CA TYR A 270 -11.35 -8.23 27.99
C TYR A 270 -9.88 -8.50 27.62
N PHE A 271 -9.29 -9.49 28.27
CA PHE A 271 -7.89 -9.83 28.08
C PHE A 271 -7.77 -11.21 27.44
N GLN A 272 -6.92 -11.34 26.42
CA GLN A 272 -6.65 -12.59 25.70
C GLN A 272 -5.16 -12.91 25.79
N ARG A 273 -4.80 -14.15 26.09
CA ARG A 273 -3.41 -14.60 26.09
C ARG A 273 -2.83 -14.41 24.69
N ARG A 274 -1.68 -13.75 24.60
CA ARG A 274 -0.97 -13.60 23.33
C ARG A 274 -0.38 -14.95 22.93
N VAL A 275 -0.64 -15.36 21.69
CA VAL A 275 -0.07 -16.57 21.10
C VAL A 275 0.87 -16.18 19.97
N ALA A 276 2.01 -16.86 19.88
CA ALA A 276 2.99 -16.66 18.82
C ALA A 276 2.61 -17.45 17.57
N GLY A 277 2.82 -16.85 16.40
CA GLY A 277 2.59 -17.51 15.11
C GLY A 277 2.15 -16.52 14.04
N ARG A 278 1.78 -17.06 12.88
CA ARG A 278 1.29 -16.29 11.73
C ARG A 278 -0.20 -16.06 11.88
N VAL A 279 -0.66 -14.82 11.67
CA VAL A 279 -2.09 -14.50 11.64
C VAL A 279 -2.69 -14.96 10.32
N MET A 280 -3.76 -15.74 10.39
CA MET A 280 -4.42 -16.37 9.24
C MET A 280 -5.94 -16.10 9.30
N SER A 281 -6.61 -16.25 8.17
CA SER A 281 -8.07 -16.30 8.07
C SER A 281 -8.49 -17.42 7.14
N ALA A 282 -9.43 -18.28 7.55
CA ALA A 282 -10.11 -19.18 6.64
C ALA A 282 -11.41 -18.54 6.14
N CYS A 283 -11.57 -18.45 4.83
CA CYS A 283 -12.82 -18.11 4.17
C CYS A 283 -13.69 -19.36 4.11
N ALA A 284 -14.81 -19.36 4.82
CA ALA A 284 -15.73 -20.49 4.91
C ALA A 284 -17.13 -20.08 4.43
N LEU A 285 -17.93 -21.08 4.06
CA LEU A 285 -19.30 -20.94 3.62
C LEU A 285 -20.20 -21.85 4.45
N GLY A 286 -21.17 -21.27 5.18
CA GLY A 286 -22.18 -22.02 5.91
C GLY A 286 -23.40 -22.30 5.04
N THR A 287 -23.81 -23.55 4.94
CA THR A 287 -24.96 -24.03 4.16
C THR A 287 -25.86 -24.88 5.04
N ALA A 288 -27.06 -25.23 4.55
CA ALA A 288 -28.00 -26.14 5.22
C ALA A 288 -27.35 -27.40 5.79
N ASP A 289 -26.40 -27.96 5.04
CA ASP A 289 -25.78 -29.26 5.29
C ASP A 289 -24.48 -29.18 6.12
N GLY A 290 -24.00 -27.98 6.45
CA GLY A 290 -22.75 -27.79 7.21
C GLY A 290 -21.91 -26.62 6.70
N ALA A 291 -20.61 -26.67 6.94
CA ALA A 291 -19.65 -25.67 6.51
C ALA A 291 -18.73 -26.19 5.41
N ARG A 292 -18.28 -25.29 4.55
CA ARG A 292 -17.25 -25.55 3.54
C ARG A 292 -16.14 -24.53 3.68
N VAL A 293 -14.95 -24.96 4.07
CA VAL A 293 -13.76 -24.11 4.02
C VAL A 293 -13.33 -23.99 2.56
N LEU A 294 -13.35 -22.77 2.03
CA LEU A 294 -13.07 -22.49 0.62
C LEU A 294 -11.58 -22.24 0.40
N ALA A 295 -10.95 -21.45 1.26
CA ALA A 295 -9.53 -21.15 1.20
C ALA A 295 -9.02 -20.60 2.54
N VAL A 296 -7.74 -20.82 2.81
CA VAL A 296 -7.01 -20.17 3.91
C VAL A 296 -6.16 -19.04 3.35
N CYS A 297 -6.08 -17.91 4.04
CA CYS A 297 -5.27 -16.76 3.67
C CYS A 297 -4.42 -16.29 4.86
N ALA A 298 -3.24 -15.72 4.60
CA ALA A 298 -2.47 -15.00 5.60
C ALA A 298 -3.03 -13.59 5.78
N GLN A 299 -3.03 -13.10 7.02
CA GLN A 299 -3.32 -11.71 7.34
C GLN A 299 -2.04 -10.98 7.74
N HIS A 300 -2.00 -9.68 7.48
CA HIS A 300 -0.90 -8.81 7.89
C HIS A 300 -1.44 -7.64 8.71
N THR A 301 -0.66 -7.20 9.68
CA THR A 301 -0.93 -5.97 10.44
C THR A 301 -0.20 -4.80 9.81
N ASP A 302 -0.84 -3.63 9.76
CA ASP A 302 -0.20 -2.35 9.41
C ASP A 302 -0.19 -1.46 10.65
N PRO A 303 0.78 -1.66 11.56
CA PRO A 303 0.79 -1.06 12.90
C PRO A 303 0.82 0.47 12.84
N ALA A 304 0.05 1.11 13.72
CA ALA A 304 0.16 2.53 14.06
C ALA A 304 0.55 2.69 15.53
N ALA A 305 1.00 3.89 15.93
CA ALA A 305 1.46 4.16 17.30
C ALA A 305 0.40 3.85 18.37
N ASP A 306 -0.87 4.07 18.05
CA ASP A 306 -2.04 3.83 18.90
C ASP A 306 -2.79 2.51 18.57
N ALA A 307 -2.38 1.81 17.52
CA ALA A 307 -3.04 0.60 17.01
C ALA A 307 -2.01 -0.41 16.45
N PRO A 308 -1.23 -1.08 17.31
CA PRO A 308 -0.12 -1.95 16.88
C PRO A 308 -0.57 -3.23 16.17
N PHE A 309 -1.84 -3.62 16.32
CA PHE A 309 -2.41 -4.81 15.67
C PHE A 309 -3.45 -4.45 14.59
N ARG A 310 -3.46 -3.19 14.14
CA ARG A 310 -4.38 -2.74 13.08
C ARG A 310 -4.27 -3.64 11.86
N PHE A 311 -5.41 -4.11 11.37
CA PHE A 311 -5.50 -4.91 10.15
C PHE A 311 -4.91 -4.14 8.95
N GLY A 312 -4.00 -4.79 8.21
CA GLY A 312 -3.26 -4.22 7.09
C GLY A 312 -3.52 -4.88 5.74
N GLY A 313 -4.17 -6.04 5.70
CA GLY A 313 -4.56 -6.73 4.46
C GLY A 313 -4.52 -8.26 4.56
N VAL A 314 -4.94 -8.89 3.46
CA VAL A 314 -4.96 -10.36 3.28
C VAL A 314 -4.12 -10.74 2.07
N ALA A 315 -3.41 -11.86 2.16
CA ALA A 315 -2.76 -12.53 1.03
C ALA A 315 -3.13 -14.02 1.01
N GLY A 316 -3.52 -14.53 -0.16
CA GLY A 316 -3.89 -15.93 -0.28
C GLY A 316 -4.32 -16.36 -1.69
N PRO A 317 -4.74 -17.62 -1.85
CA PRO A 317 -4.77 -18.64 -0.81
C PRO A 317 -3.36 -19.05 -0.35
N VAL A 318 -3.24 -19.52 0.88
CA VAL A 318 -2.02 -20.07 1.47
C VAL A 318 -2.27 -21.55 1.77
N PRO A 319 -1.42 -22.47 1.26
CA PRO A 319 -1.57 -23.88 1.59
C PRO A 319 -1.30 -24.13 3.07
N VAL A 320 -2.12 -24.97 3.69
CA VAL A 320 -1.93 -25.50 5.04
C VAL A 320 -1.87 -27.02 4.98
N SER A 321 -1.42 -27.67 6.06
CA SER A 321 -1.40 -29.13 6.10
C SER A 321 -2.83 -29.68 6.08
N ALA A 322 -3.00 -30.89 5.52
CA ALA A 322 -4.30 -31.56 5.48
C ALA A 322 -4.91 -31.77 6.88
N ARG A 323 -4.06 -31.94 7.91
CA ARG A 323 -4.48 -31.98 9.31
C ARG A 323 -5.18 -30.68 9.72
N ILE A 324 -4.54 -29.54 9.47
CA ILE A 324 -5.06 -28.22 9.86
C ILE A 324 -6.30 -27.87 9.07
N GLU A 325 -6.32 -28.16 7.77
CA GLU A 325 -7.52 -27.98 6.94
C GLU A 325 -8.71 -28.79 7.49
N ALA A 326 -8.48 -30.05 7.87
CA ALA A 326 -9.51 -30.90 8.46
C ALA A 326 -9.98 -30.42 9.85
N GLU A 327 -9.05 -29.94 10.68
CA GLU A 327 -9.38 -29.37 12.01
C GLU A 327 -10.20 -28.08 11.89
N ILE A 328 -9.80 -27.16 11.00
CA ILE A 328 -10.55 -25.92 10.74
C ILE A 328 -11.91 -26.24 10.13
N THR A 329 -12.01 -27.21 9.23
CA THR A 329 -13.29 -27.64 8.63
C THR A 329 -14.24 -28.18 9.70
N ARG A 330 -13.77 -29.06 10.59
CA ARG A 330 -14.59 -29.55 11.72
C ARG A 330 -15.03 -28.42 12.65
N ALA A 331 -14.15 -27.45 12.91
CA ALA A 331 -14.51 -26.29 13.71
C ALA A 331 -15.59 -25.44 13.01
N ALA A 332 -15.44 -25.21 11.70
CA ALA A 332 -16.42 -24.49 10.89
C ALA A 332 -17.78 -25.19 10.88
N ASP A 333 -17.82 -26.52 10.74
CA ASP A 333 -19.04 -27.32 10.80
C ASP A 333 -19.74 -27.16 12.15
N ALA A 334 -18.99 -27.29 13.25
CA ALA A 334 -19.54 -27.10 14.59
C ALA A 334 -20.10 -25.69 14.80
N ILE A 335 -19.40 -24.66 14.28
CA ILE A 335 -19.84 -23.26 14.36
C ILE A 335 -21.15 -23.07 13.60
N VAL A 336 -21.25 -23.57 12.36
CA VAL A 336 -22.46 -23.45 11.54
C VAL A 336 -23.63 -24.20 12.19
N ALA A 337 -23.39 -25.42 12.69
CA ALA A 337 -24.41 -26.21 13.37
C ALA A 337 -24.97 -25.51 14.63
N ALA A 338 -24.10 -24.85 15.41
CA ALA A 338 -24.51 -24.21 16.66
C ALA A 338 -25.11 -22.81 16.47
N SER A 339 -24.70 -22.08 15.44
CA SER A 339 -25.10 -20.69 15.21
C SER A 339 -26.17 -20.50 14.14
N GLY A 340 -26.44 -21.53 13.34
CA GLY A 340 -27.32 -21.42 12.17
C GLY A 340 -26.75 -20.55 11.04
N LEU A 341 -25.47 -20.16 11.13
CA LEU A 341 -24.84 -19.23 10.19
C LEU A 341 -24.93 -19.71 8.74
N ARG A 342 -25.52 -18.88 7.88
CA ARG A 342 -25.59 -19.10 6.42
C ARG A 342 -24.76 -18.07 5.68
N GLY A 343 -24.21 -18.49 4.54
CA GLY A 343 -23.38 -17.65 3.69
C GLY A 343 -21.92 -17.60 4.13
N LEU A 344 -21.17 -16.70 3.50
CA LEU A 344 -19.73 -16.52 3.72
C LEU A 344 -19.41 -15.94 5.09
N PHE A 345 -18.36 -16.48 5.72
CA PHE A 345 -17.81 -15.99 6.97
C PHE A 345 -16.29 -16.22 7.06
N GLY A 346 -15.63 -15.46 7.92
CA GLY A 346 -14.21 -15.58 8.21
C GLY A 346 -13.94 -16.28 9.54
N ILE A 347 -12.94 -17.14 9.58
CA ILE A 347 -12.40 -17.78 10.78
C ILE A 347 -10.97 -17.29 10.96
N ASP A 348 -10.73 -16.40 11.92
CA ASP A 348 -9.41 -15.84 12.15
C ASP A 348 -8.67 -16.67 13.19
N PHE A 349 -7.42 -17.02 12.90
CA PHE A 349 -6.63 -17.91 13.74
C PHE A 349 -5.13 -17.60 13.68
N ILE A 350 -4.38 -18.04 14.70
CA ILE A 350 -2.92 -18.08 14.65
C ILE A 350 -2.47 -19.46 14.22
N LEU A 351 -1.54 -19.54 13.27
CA LEU A 351 -0.81 -20.76 12.92
C LEU A 351 0.60 -20.71 13.52
N GLY A 352 0.87 -21.60 14.46
CA GLY A 352 2.17 -21.76 15.12
C GLY A 352 3.23 -22.40 14.22
N PRO A 353 4.52 -22.29 14.59
CA PRO A 353 5.62 -22.89 13.84
C PRO A 353 5.55 -24.42 13.78
N ASP A 354 5.04 -25.06 14.85
CA ASP A 354 4.96 -26.52 14.99
C ASP A 354 3.69 -27.12 14.35
N GLY A 355 2.91 -26.29 13.66
CA GLY A 355 1.66 -26.70 13.03
C GLY A 355 0.46 -26.75 13.98
N ASP A 356 0.59 -26.25 15.22
CA ASP A 356 -0.55 -25.96 16.08
C ASP A 356 -1.30 -24.71 15.57
N TRP A 357 -2.59 -24.63 15.85
CA TRP A 357 -3.40 -23.46 15.52
C TRP A 357 -4.26 -23.04 16.69
N TRP A 358 -4.67 -21.77 16.72
CA TRP A 358 -5.56 -21.21 17.75
C TRP A 358 -6.59 -20.29 17.13
N LEU A 359 -7.87 -20.62 17.32
CA LEU A 359 -8.99 -19.77 16.95
C LEU A 359 -8.94 -18.44 17.73
N LEU A 360 -8.96 -17.32 17.02
CA LEU A 360 -8.97 -15.98 17.60
C LEU A 360 -10.38 -15.37 17.64
N GLU A 361 -11.07 -15.41 16.50
CA GLU A 361 -12.41 -14.85 16.35
C GLU A 361 -13.13 -15.40 15.11
N ILE A 362 -14.46 -15.27 15.12
CA ILE A 362 -15.32 -15.50 13.96
C ILE A 362 -15.85 -14.15 13.46
N ASN A 363 -15.82 -13.97 12.14
CA ASN A 363 -16.39 -12.83 11.44
C ASN A 363 -17.59 -13.33 10.61
N PRO A 364 -18.82 -13.29 11.14
CA PRO A 364 -20.00 -13.90 10.52
C PRO A 364 -20.57 -13.02 9.39
N ARG A 365 -19.74 -12.71 8.42
CA ARG A 365 -20.03 -11.90 7.24
C ARG A 365 -18.99 -12.17 6.16
N PRO A 366 -19.25 -11.80 4.89
CA PRO A 366 -18.16 -11.76 3.93
C PRO A 366 -17.06 -10.79 4.40
N THR A 367 -15.82 -11.26 4.40
CA THR A 367 -14.66 -10.53 4.93
C THR A 367 -13.76 -10.00 3.81
N ALA A 368 -12.67 -9.33 4.19
CA ALA A 368 -11.68 -8.80 3.25
C ALA A 368 -11.01 -9.88 2.38
N THR A 369 -11.18 -11.18 2.70
CA THR A 369 -10.71 -12.26 1.83
C THR A 369 -11.39 -12.25 0.46
N LEU A 370 -12.59 -11.65 0.33
CA LEU A 370 -13.28 -11.47 -0.96
C LEU A 370 -12.41 -10.74 -2.00
N ASP A 371 -11.66 -9.72 -1.60
CA ASP A 371 -10.81 -8.93 -2.51
C ASP A 371 -9.76 -9.79 -3.24
N VAL A 372 -9.33 -10.87 -2.58
CA VAL A 372 -8.34 -11.81 -3.10
C VAL A 372 -9.02 -12.99 -3.81
N LEU A 373 -10.06 -13.56 -3.19
CA LEU A 373 -10.61 -14.85 -3.58
C LEU A 373 -11.76 -14.78 -4.58
N ASP A 374 -12.50 -13.66 -4.68
CA ASP A 374 -13.72 -13.54 -5.47
C ASP A 374 -13.47 -13.36 -6.98
N ARG A 375 -12.65 -14.25 -7.53
CA ARG A 375 -12.31 -14.38 -8.95
C ARG A 375 -12.55 -15.79 -9.47
N GLY A 376 -13.10 -16.68 -8.63
CA GLY A 376 -13.43 -18.06 -8.99
C GLY A 376 -14.80 -18.19 -9.66
N GLU A 377 -15.10 -19.39 -10.12
CA GLU A 377 -16.36 -19.73 -10.78
C GLU A 377 -17.17 -20.74 -9.92
N PRO A 378 -18.43 -20.43 -9.56
CA PRO A 378 -19.07 -19.12 -9.68
C PRO A 378 -18.46 -18.11 -8.67
N ALA A 379 -18.84 -16.83 -8.81
CA ALA A 379 -18.45 -15.79 -7.86
C ALA A 379 -18.82 -16.19 -6.42
N LEU A 380 -17.97 -15.84 -5.45
CA LEU A 380 -18.18 -16.18 -4.04
C LEU A 380 -19.48 -15.58 -3.52
N LEU A 381 -19.86 -14.38 -3.96
CA LEU A 381 -21.13 -13.78 -3.54
C LEU A 381 -22.34 -14.54 -4.11
N ALA A 382 -22.22 -15.19 -5.27
CA ALA A 382 -23.29 -16.06 -5.76
C ALA A 382 -23.45 -17.31 -4.87
N LEU A 383 -22.34 -17.88 -4.38
CA LEU A 383 -22.39 -18.97 -3.40
C LEU A 383 -23.00 -18.52 -2.07
N HIS A 384 -22.65 -17.32 -1.62
CA HIS A 384 -23.21 -16.70 -0.43
C HIS A 384 -24.74 -16.63 -0.54
N LEU A 385 -25.26 -16.10 -1.66
CA LEU A 385 -26.70 -15.98 -1.87
C LEU A 385 -27.41 -17.33 -1.92
N ALA A 386 -26.87 -18.29 -2.68
CA ALA A 386 -27.42 -19.63 -2.74
C ALA A 386 -27.52 -20.26 -1.34
N ALA A 387 -26.46 -20.13 -0.55
CA ALA A 387 -26.43 -20.64 0.82
C ALA A 387 -27.45 -19.95 1.75
N CYS A 388 -27.59 -18.63 1.67
CA CYS A 388 -28.56 -17.86 2.44
C CYS A 388 -30.01 -18.18 2.05
N ARG A 389 -30.26 -18.54 0.78
CA ARG A 389 -31.59 -18.92 0.26
C ARG A 389 -31.94 -20.39 0.48
N GLY A 390 -31.00 -21.19 1.01
CA GLY A 390 -31.17 -22.64 1.11
C GLY A 390 -31.17 -23.34 -0.26
N GLU A 391 -30.62 -22.70 -1.28
CA GLU A 391 -30.49 -23.26 -2.62
C GLU A 391 -29.28 -24.20 -2.69
N PRO A 392 -29.26 -25.16 -3.64
CA PRO A 392 -28.10 -26.00 -3.88
C PRO A 392 -26.86 -25.16 -4.20
N VAL A 393 -25.83 -25.29 -3.36
CA VAL A 393 -24.59 -24.53 -3.52
C VAL A 393 -23.62 -25.27 -4.45
N PRO A 394 -23.28 -24.71 -5.62
CA PRO A 394 -22.36 -25.37 -6.53
C PRO A 394 -20.94 -25.53 -5.96
N ALA A 395 -20.15 -26.41 -6.57
CA ALA A 395 -18.73 -26.52 -6.26
C ALA A 395 -18.02 -25.22 -6.67
N TRP A 396 -17.27 -24.62 -5.75
CA TRP A 396 -16.46 -23.45 -6.06
C TRP A 396 -15.18 -23.88 -6.74
N ARG A 397 -14.87 -23.27 -7.89
CA ARG A 397 -13.63 -23.50 -8.63
C ARG A 397 -12.78 -22.25 -8.56
N PRO A 398 -11.69 -22.26 -7.78
CA PRO A 398 -10.82 -21.10 -7.74
C PRO A 398 -10.08 -20.90 -9.06
N PRO A 399 -9.76 -19.66 -9.46
CA PRO A 399 -9.18 -19.34 -10.76
C PRO A 399 -7.76 -19.90 -10.95
N TRP A 400 -7.10 -20.29 -9.86
CA TRP A 400 -5.78 -20.89 -9.86
C TRP A 400 -5.79 -22.42 -9.97
N THR A 401 -6.95 -23.08 -10.15
CA THR A 401 -6.98 -24.52 -10.46
C THR A 401 -6.62 -24.77 -11.92
N PRO A 402 -5.56 -25.55 -12.24
CA PRO A 402 -5.24 -25.87 -13.62
C PRO A 402 -6.38 -26.67 -14.27
N ARG A 403 -6.90 -26.22 -15.42
CA ARG A 403 -7.65 -27.11 -16.33
C ARG A 403 -6.69 -28.22 -16.74
N ARG A 404 -6.85 -29.44 -16.20
CA ARG A 404 -6.02 -30.64 -16.44
C ARG A 404 -5.09 -30.56 -17.66
N ARG A 405 -3.89 -30.02 -17.45
CA ARG A 405 -2.61 -30.48 -18.00
C ARG A 405 -1.58 -30.25 -16.90
N ALA A 406 -0.74 -31.27 -16.70
CA ALA A 406 0.13 -31.42 -15.55
C ALA A 406 1.18 -30.29 -15.42
N SER A 407 1.68 -30.17 -14.17
CA SER A 407 2.86 -29.43 -13.69
C SER A 407 2.84 -27.89 -13.72
N SER A 408 2.29 -27.29 -12.67
CA SER A 408 2.95 -26.26 -11.84
C SER A 408 1.99 -25.78 -10.75
N MET A 409 2.48 -25.64 -9.51
CA MET A 409 1.70 -25.13 -8.38
C MET A 409 1.56 -23.59 -8.46
N PRO A 410 0.38 -23.00 -8.22
CA PRO A 410 0.19 -21.55 -8.28
C PRO A 410 0.72 -20.83 -7.03
N ARG A 411 1.23 -19.61 -7.22
CA ARG A 411 1.71 -18.69 -6.16
C ARG A 411 0.55 -17.90 -5.52
N PRO A 412 0.65 -17.51 -4.23
CA PRO A 412 -0.36 -16.71 -3.53
C PRO A 412 -0.53 -15.30 -4.12
N ILE A 413 -1.76 -14.79 -4.16
CA ILE A 413 -2.12 -13.45 -4.64
C ILE A 413 -2.20 -12.52 -3.41
N SER A 414 -1.50 -11.39 -3.43
CA SER A 414 -1.60 -10.34 -2.41
C SER A 414 -2.22 -9.07 -3.01
N GLN A 415 -3.15 -8.45 -2.27
CA GLN A 415 -3.62 -7.09 -2.55
C GLN A 415 -3.41 -6.23 -1.28
N PRO A 416 -2.55 -5.20 -1.32
CA PRO A 416 -2.49 -4.21 -0.24
C PRO A 416 -3.73 -3.30 -0.28
N CYS A 417 -4.34 -3.04 0.87
CA CYS A 417 -5.35 -1.97 0.99
C CYS A 417 -4.70 -0.62 0.61
N ARG A 418 -5.27 0.08 -0.38
CA ARG A 418 -4.87 1.45 -0.70
C ARG A 418 -5.07 2.34 0.54
N ARG A 419 -4.00 3.01 0.99
CA ARG A 419 -4.05 3.95 2.13
C ARG A 419 -5.12 5.02 1.89
N TYR A 420 -6.15 5.02 2.72
CA TYR A 420 -7.18 6.05 2.78
C TYR A 420 -6.65 7.26 3.57
N ARG A 421 -6.69 8.46 2.96
CA ARG A 421 -6.58 9.75 3.64
C ARG A 421 -7.93 10.47 3.45
N PRO A 422 -8.67 10.85 4.51
CA PRO A 422 -9.95 11.53 4.34
C PRO A 422 -9.68 12.95 3.83
N ALA A 423 -10.01 13.22 2.57
CA ALA A 423 -10.12 14.58 2.05
C ALA A 423 -11.59 15.02 2.16
N VAL A 424 -11.98 15.52 3.33
CA VAL A 424 -13.26 16.22 3.50
C VAL A 424 -13.19 17.52 2.69
N ARG A 425 -13.70 17.50 1.46
CA ARG A 425 -13.94 18.71 0.66
C ARG A 425 -15.41 19.08 0.76
N ILE A 426 -15.72 20.06 1.60
CA ILE A 426 -17.02 20.73 1.64
C ILE A 426 -17.25 21.40 0.29
N ALA A 427 -18.08 20.80 -0.56
CA ALA A 427 -18.50 21.40 -1.81
C ALA A 427 -19.55 22.48 -1.55
N ARG A 428 -19.14 23.75 -1.54
CA ARG A 428 -20.08 24.89 -1.64
C ARG A 428 -20.76 24.83 -3.01
N ARG A 429 -22.06 24.52 -3.04
CA ARG A 429 -22.94 24.67 -4.22
C ARG A 429 -22.88 26.11 -4.72
N ARG A 430 -22.34 26.35 -5.91
CA ARG A 430 -22.60 27.56 -6.71
C ARG A 430 -23.70 27.25 -7.73
N GLY A 431 -24.72 28.12 -7.75
CA GLY A 431 -25.96 27.95 -8.49
C GLY A 431 -25.78 27.83 -10.01
N ARG A 432 -26.63 26.98 -10.59
CA ARG A 432 -26.84 26.83 -12.04
C ARG A 432 -27.34 28.15 -12.64
N ARG A 433 -26.75 28.59 -13.76
CA ARG A 433 -27.39 29.48 -14.74
C ARG A 433 -27.46 28.77 -16.09
N SER A 434 -28.67 28.73 -16.67
CA SER A 434 -28.99 28.13 -17.97
C SER A 434 -28.27 28.79 -19.15
N PRO A 435 -27.98 28.05 -20.23
CA PRO A 435 -27.49 28.62 -21.48
C PRO A 435 -28.66 29.10 -22.37
N ARG A 436 -28.56 30.34 -22.88
CA ARG A 436 -29.37 30.84 -24.01
C ARG A 436 -28.63 30.62 -25.33
N ALA A 437 -29.40 30.41 -26.39
CA ALA A 437 -28.97 29.87 -27.68
C ALA A 437 -28.78 30.92 -28.80
N ARG A 438 -27.79 30.62 -29.67
CA ARG A 438 -27.70 30.83 -31.15
C ARG A 438 -27.52 32.26 -31.73
N PRO A 439 -27.07 32.47 -33.01
CA PRO A 439 -26.83 31.50 -34.12
C PRO A 439 -25.52 31.68 -34.95
N SER A 440 -25.42 30.80 -35.97
CA SER A 440 -24.40 30.52 -36.99
C SER A 440 -24.09 31.58 -38.05
N ALA A 441 -22.90 31.50 -38.67
CA ALA A 441 -22.70 31.81 -40.10
C ALA A 441 -21.54 30.99 -40.72
N ARG A 442 -21.79 30.42 -41.91
CA ARG A 442 -20.86 29.77 -42.85
C ARG A 442 -20.40 30.80 -43.90
N SER A 443 -19.15 30.71 -44.39
CA SER A 443 -18.78 30.66 -45.84
C SER A 443 -17.26 30.89 -46.09
N ALA A 444 -16.70 30.17 -47.07
CA ALA A 444 -15.29 30.04 -47.49
C ALA A 444 -14.87 31.08 -48.59
N PRO A 445 -13.81 30.89 -49.43
CA PRO A 445 -12.33 30.88 -49.20
C PRO A 445 -11.46 31.76 -50.19
N ARG A 446 -10.11 31.77 -49.96
CA ARG A 446 -8.92 32.05 -50.86
C ARG A 446 -8.51 33.52 -51.14
N PRO A 447 -7.25 33.86 -51.58
CA PRO A 447 -6.22 33.03 -52.26
C PRO A 447 -4.72 33.19 -51.85
N GLN A 448 -3.88 32.41 -52.55
CA GLN A 448 -2.42 32.20 -52.50
C GLN A 448 -1.55 33.36 -53.00
N ARG A 449 -0.26 33.38 -52.60
CA ARG A 449 0.86 33.86 -53.43
C ARG A 449 2.09 32.96 -53.30
N GLN A 450 2.65 32.62 -54.46
CA GLN A 450 3.88 31.87 -54.70
C GLN A 450 5.08 32.82 -54.88
N THR A 451 6.29 32.38 -54.54
CA THR A 451 7.53 32.64 -55.31
C THR A 451 8.54 31.51 -55.07
N ALA A 452 9.10 30.97 -56.15
CA ALA A 452 10.12 29.91 -56.22
C ALA A 452 11.48 30.48 -56.68
N ARG A 453 12.64 29.95 -56.24
CA ARG A 453 13.66 29.12 -56.98
C ARG A 453 15.07 29.35 -56.33
N PRO A 454 16.16 28.59 -56.65
CA PRO A 454 16.41 27.13 -56.67
C PRO A 454 17.78 26.76 -55.97
N PRO A 455 18.27 25.49 -55.99
CA PRO A 455 19.38 25.01 -55.14
C PRO A 455 20.73 24.84 -55.87
N ALA A 456 21.81 24.67 -55.10
CA ALA A 456 23.14 24.28 -55.58
C ALA A 456 23.71 23.10 -54.75
N SER A 457 24.36 22.15 -55.43
CA SER A 457 25.09 20.98 -54.88
C SER A 457 26.54 20.98 -55.42
N PRO A 458 27.43 20.01 -55.06
CA PRO A 458 28.58 20.19 -54.15
C PRO A 458 29.94 19.88 -54.83
N PRO A 459 31.07 19.79 -54.08
CA PRO A 459 32.21 19.00 -54.55
C PRO A 459 32.68 17.88 -53.60
N SER A 460 32.77 16.70 -54.23
CA SER A 460 33.72 15.55 -54.11
C SER A 460 34.64 15.32 -52.90
N ARG A 461 34.62 14.06 -52.44
CA ARG A 461 35.62 13.33 -51.62
C ARG A 461 37.00 13.20 -52.27
N PRO A 462 38.02 12.83 -51.47
CA PRO A 462 38.77 11.61 -51.79
C PRO A 462 38.83 10.61 -50.62
N THR A 463 39.00 9.35 -51.02
CA THR A 463 39.10 8.11 -50.24
C THR A 463 40.50 7.83 -49.71
N PHE A 464 40.63 7.26 -48.50
CA PHE A 464 41.72 6.33 -48.15
C PHE A 464 41.25 5.39 -47.03
N THR A 465 41.61 4.11 -47.13
CA THR A 465 41.29 3.01 -46.18
C THR A 465 42.59 2.52 -45.49
N PRO A 466 42.59 1.54 -44.56
CA PRO A 466 42.97 1.74 -43.16
C PRO A 466 44.28 1.05 -42.76
N ARG A 467 45.02 1.54 -41.76
CA ARG A 467 46.00 0.71 -41.01
C ARG A 467 46.23 1.17 -39.56
N SER A 468 46.33 0.14 -38.71
CA SER A 468 47.10 -0.01 -37.47
C SER A 468 46.68 0.72 -36.18
N SER A 469 46.25 -0.12 -35.22
CA SER A 469 46.33 -0.12 -33.75
C SER A 469 46.72 1.16 -32.99
N PRO A 470 45.97 1.55 -31.93
CA PRO A 470 46.44 2.56 -30.99
C PRO A 470 47.36 1.93 -29.94
N VAL A 471 48.59 2.44 -29.88
CA VAL A 471 49.47 2.36 -28.72
C VAL A 471 48.91 3.30 -27.65
N ILE A 472 48.71 2.79 -26.43
CA ILE A 472 48.34 3.58 -25.25
C ILE A 472 49.64 4.15 -24.67
N CYS A 473 49.74 5.48 -24.57
CA CYS A 473 50.76 6.18 -23.79
C CYS A 473 50.11 6.85 -22.58
N GLU A 474 50.69 6.61 -21.40
CA GLU A 474 50.35 7.19 -20.10
C GLU A 474 50.35 8.74 -20.09
N PRO A 475 49.58 9.37 -19.17
CA PRO A 475 49.46 10.82 -19.11
C PRO A 475 50.65 11.49 -18.41
N VAL A 476 51.34 12.35 -19.15
CA VAL A 476 52.22 13.41 -18.62
C VAL A 476 51.35 14.53 -18.04
N ARG A 477 51.53 14.84 -16.75
CA ARG A 477 50.95 16.04 -16.11
C ARG A 477 51.60 17.31 -16.70
N PRO A 478 50.83 18.32 -17.14
CA PRO A 478 51.38 19.65 -17.38
C PRO A 478 51.11 20.58 -16.20
N SER A 479 52.20 21.08 -15.61
CA SER A 479 52.27 22.23 -14.73
C SER A 479 52.61 23.49 -15.55
N VAL A 480 51.77 24.54 -15.52
CA VAL A 480 52.14 25.92 -15.96
C VAL A 480 51.24 26.96 -15.22
N PRO A 481 51.60 28.25 -15.12
CA PRO A 481 51.85 28.91 -13.83
C PRO A 481 50.83 30.00 -13.48
N ALA A 482 50.86 30.40 -12.20
CA ALA A 482 49.94 31.34 -11.58
C ALA A 482 49.94 32.76 -12.19
N ALA A 483 48.75 33.21 -12.62
CA ALA A 483 48.39 34.61 -12.72
C ALA A 483 47.54 35.00 -11.49
N ARG A 484 48.05 35.91 -10.66
CA ARG A 484 47.39 36.42 -9.45
C ARG A 484 46.17 37.28 -9.82
N THR A 485 44.99 36.67 -9.82
CA THR A 485 43.72 37.39 -9.54
C THR A 485 43.33 37.10 -8.10
N ARG A 486 43.13 38.16 -7.31
CA ARG A 486 42.60 38.06 -5.94
C ARG A 486 41.14 37.58 -6.02
N ASN A 487 40.94 36.27 -6.16
CA ASN A 487 39.64 35.66 -5.88
C ASN A 487 39.41 35.73 -4.38
N ARG A 488 38.37 36.47 -3.98
CA ARG A 488 37.76 36.34 -2.65
C ARG A 488 37.47 34.85 -2.46
N LYS A 489 38.12 34.22 -1.47
CA LYS A 489 37.72 32.89 -1.00
C LYS A 489 36.20 32.92 -0.79
N ALA A 490 35.47 32.02 -1.44
CA ALA A 490 34.11 31.73 -1.07
C ALA A 490 34.08 31.47 0.45
N PRO A 491 33.09 31.99 1.18
CA PRO A 491 32.99 31.72 2.62
C PRO A 491 33.02 30.20 2.81
N MET A 492 33.82 29.71 3.78
CA MET A 492 33.78 28.30 4.16
C MET A 492 32.32 27.96 4.47
N SER A 493 31.75 27.00 3.75
CA SER A 493 30.39 26.53 3.98
C SER A 493 30.29 26.07 5.44
N VAL A 494 29.38 26.70 6.18
CA VAL A 494 29.04 26.24 7.52
C VAL A 494 28.34 24.89 7.34
N PRO A 495 28.77 23.81 8.02
CA PRO A 495 28.10 22.53 7.92
C PRO A 495 26.62 22.68 8.22
N LEU A 496 25.78 21.99 7.44
CA LEU A 496 24.35 21.92 7.67
C LEU A 496 24.06 21.55 9.12
N GLN A 497 23.33 22.42 9.82
CA GLN A 497 22.87 22.14 11.16
C GLN A 497 21.59 21.30 11.08
N HIS A 498 21.65 20.11 11.67
CA HIS A 498 20.50 19.23 11.75
C HIS A 498 19.74 19.50 13.05
N ASP A 499 18.55 20.09 12.94
CA ASP A 499 17.64 20.35 14.08
C ASP A 499 17.17 19.06 14.77
N ARG A 500 17.38 17.90 14.14
CA ARG A 500 17.00 16.57 14.62
C ARG A 500 18.10 15.55 14.30
N PRO A 501 18.21 14.44 15.05
CA PRO A 501 19.12 13.36 14.71
C PRO A 501 18.79 12.82 13.31
N VAL A 502 19.76 12.86 12.40
CA VAL A 502 19.63 12.24 11.08
C VAL A 502 19.66 10.72 11.24
N PRO A 503 18.66 9.98 10.74
CA PRO A 503 18.67 8.52 10.81
C PRO A 503 19.85 7.93 10.01
N SER A 504 20.40 6.81 10.49
CA SER A 504 21.41 6.06 9.76
C SER A 504 20.84 5.51 8.44
N VAL A 505 21.44 5.89 7.32
CA VAL A 505 21.06 5.43 5.97
C VAL A 505 21.47 3.97 5.74
N SER A 506 22.56 3.52 6.37
CA SER A 506 22.98 2.11 6.32
C SER A 506 22.05 1.21 7.11
N ARG A 507 21.65 1.61 8.33
CA ARG A 507 20.66 0.84 9.11
C ARG A 507 19.27 0.88 8.47
N GLY A 508 18.90 1.99 7.84
CA GLY A 508 17.66 2.11 7.07
C GLY A 508 17.63 1.19 5.85
N ALA A 509 18.76 1.05 5.14
CA ALA A 509 18.87 0.18 3.97
C ALA A 509 19.04 -1.31 4.31
N ALA A 510 19.61 -1.67 5.46
CA ALA A 510 19.85 -3.06 5.86
C ALA A 510 18.64 -4.01 5.67
N PRO A 511 17.43 -3.71 6.19
CA PRO A 511 16.26 -4.57 5.98
C PRO A 511 15.82 -4.65 4.51
N LEU A 512 16.10 -3.63 3.70
CA LEU A 512 15.82 -3.63 2.26
C LEU A 512 16.78 -4.53 1.49
N VAL A 513 18.07 -4.52 1.86
CA VAL A 513 19.08 -5.43 1.32
C VAL A 513 18.74 -6.88 1.65
N GLU A 514 18.36 -7.17 2.89
CA GLU A 514 17.95 -8.53 3.29
C GLU A 514 16.67 -8.98 2.56
N ALA A 515 15.71 -8.09 2.36
CA ALA A 515 14.54 -8.38 1.54
C ALA A 515 14.90 -8.64 0.07
N LEU A 516 15.81 -7.85 -0.51
CA LEU A 516 16.30 -8.02 -1.89
C LEU A 516 16.97 -9.39 -2.06
N VAL A 517 17.83 -9.79 -1.11
CA VAL A 517 18.55 -11.07 -1.11
C VAL A 517 17.59 -12.25 -0.90
N ARG A 518 16.66 -12.15 0.05
CA ARG A 518 15.64 -13.18 0.28
C ARG A 518 14.78 -13.43 -0.96
N ASP A 519 14.45 -12.36 -1.69
CA ASP A 519 13.58 -12.41 -2.86
C ASP A 519 14.39 -12.59 -4.18
N ALA A 520 15.69 -12.90 -4.11
CA ALA A 520 16.60 -12.92 -5.26
C ALA A 520 16.10 -13.75 -6.45
N GLU A 521 15.58 -14.96 -6.21
CA GLU A 521 15.04 -15.82 -7.27
C GLU A 521 13.81 -15.18 -7.95
N LEU A 522 12.91 -14.58 -7.16
CA LEU A 522 11.71 -13.90 -7.67
C LEU A 522 12.09 -12.68 -8.53
N LEU A 523 13.14 -11.98 -8.10
CA LEU A 523 13.64 -10.76 -8.72
C LEU A 523 14.63 -11.03 -9.86
N ARG A 524 14.98 -12.32 -10.09
CA ARG A 524 15.94 -12.81 -11.10
C ARG A 524 17.35 -12.27 -10.88
N LEU A 525 17.81 -12.26 -9.63
CA LEU A 525 19.12 -11.82 -9.18
C LEU A 525 20.01 -13.04 -8.88
N SER A 526 21.32 -12.83 -8.87
CA SER A 526 22.28 -13.81 -8.35
C SER A 526 22.97 -13.25 -7.11
N VAL A 527 23.02 -14.06 -6.04
CA VAL A 527 23.69 -13.69 -4.79
C VAL A 527 24.85 -14.64 -4.57
N SER A 528 26.03 -14.08 -4.32
CA SER A 528 27.26 -14.84 -4.09
C SER A 528 28.16 -14.14 -3.05
N ARG A 529 29.30 -14.77 -2.76
CA ARG A 529 30.37 -14.19 -1.96
C ARG A 529 31.58 -13.92 -2.85
N GLY A 530 32.19 -12.77 -2.66
CA GLY A 530 33.43 -12.42 -3.33
C GLY A 530 34.67 -13.01 -2.64
N ALA A 531 35.85 -12.67 -3.16
CA ALA A 531 37.10 -13.31 -2.76
C ALA A 531 37.55 -12.97 -1.33
N LEU A 532 37.08 -11.85 -0.79
CA LEU A 532 37.34 -11.42 0.58
C LEU A 532 36.14 -11.65 1.50
N GLY A 533 35.10 -12.35 1.04
CA GLY A 533 33.91 -12.68 1.82
C GLY A 533 32.81 -11.62 1.79
N GLU A 534 33.01 -10.52 1.07
CA GLU A 534 31.97 -9.53 0.76
C GLU A 534 30.76 -10.17 0.08
N ARG A 535 29.57 -9.62 0.32
CA ARG A 535 28.35 -10.11 -0.33
C ARG A 535 28.18 -9.44 -1.68
N LEU A 536 28.00 -10.23 -2.73
CA LEU A 536 27.80 -9.76 -4.09
C LEU A 536 26.35 -10.03 -4.53
N VAL A 537 25.68 -9.02 -5.05
CA VAL A 537 24.33 -9.12 -5.63
C VAL A 537 24.39 -8.65 -7.07
N ASP A 538 24.43 -9.60 -8.00
CA ASP A 538 24.27 -9.35 -9.43
C ASP A 538 22.79 -9.09 -9.71
N ALA A 539 22.48 -7.89 -10.22
CA ALA A 539 21.12 -7.50 -10.56
C ALA A 539 20.89 -7.26 -12.06
N GLY A 540 21.87 -7.56 -12.91
CA GLY A 540 21.71 -7.37 -14.36
C GLY A 540 22.93 -7.60 -15.23
N ALA A 541 24.07 -8.02 -14.66
CA ALA A 541 25.30 -8.26 -15.40
C ALA A 541 25.31 -9.66 -16.05
N LYS A 542 25.17 -10.71 -15.24
CA LYS A 542 25.05 -12.11 -15.72
C LYS A 542 23.66 -12.68 -15.53
N CYS A 543 22.78 -11.96 -14.84
CA CYS A 543 21.38 -12.30 -14.66
C CYS A 543 20.48 -11.30 -15.38
N LEU A 544 19.20 -11.65 -15.55
CA LEU A 544 18.25 -10.78 -16.25
C LEU A 544 17.80 -9.58 -15.40
N GLY A 545 17.77 -9.74 -14.08
CA GLY A 545 17.19 -8.76 -13.17
C GLY A 545 15.70 -8.52 -13.43
N SER A 546 15.15 -7.45 -12.85
CA SER A 546 13.76 -7.05 -13.07
C SER A 546 13.57 -5.55 -12.79
N ILE A 547 12.47 -4.98 -13.30
CA ILE A 547 12.08 -3.60 -12.96
C ILE A 547 11.88 -3.49 -11.43
N GLU A 548 11.20 -4.47 -10.82
CA GLU A 548 10.99 -4.52 -9.37
C GLU A 548 12.32 -4.55 -8.59
N ALA A 549 13.34 -5.28 -9.08
CA ALA A 549 14.66 -5.22 -8.49
C ALA A 549 15.26 -3.81 -8.58
N GLY A 550 15.13 -3.14 -9.72
CA GLY A 550 15.58 -1.75 -9.89
C GLY A 550 14.89 -0.77 -8.95
N LEU A 551 13.58 -0.91 -8.72
CA LEU A 551 12.84 -0.10 -7.75
C LEU A 551 13.37 -0.32 -6.32
N LYS A 552 13.57 -1.57 -5.90
CA LYS A 552 14.14 -1.92 -4.58
C LYS A 552 15.57 -1.42 -4.41
N ILE A 553 16.39 -1.54 -5.46
CA ILE A 553 17.78 -1.03 -5.47
C ILE A 553 17.77 0.49 -5.34
N ALA A 554 16.85 1.20 -5.99
CA ALA A 554 16.72 2.64 -5.83
C ALA A 554 16.30 3.05 -4.40
N GLU A 555 15.41 2.29 -3.73
CA GLU A 555 15.09 2.51 -2.31
C GLU A 555 16.32 2.28 -1.40
N ILE A 556 17.16 1.28 -1.73
CA ILE A 556 18.44 1.03 -1.06
C ILE A 556 19.40 2.21 -1.27
N CYS A 557 19.50 2.74 -2.50
CA CYS A 557 20.30 3.92 -2.79
C CYS A 557 19.84 5.14 -1.98
N LEU A 558 18.54 5.27 -1.69
CA LEU A 558 17.97 6.33 -0.85
C LEU A 558 18.15 6.10 0.65
N GLY A 559 18.89 5.05 1.06
CA GLY A 559 19.17 4.77 2.47
C GLY A 559 17.95 4.35 3.30
N GLY A 560 16.88 3.86 2.64
CA GLY A 560 15.61 3.59 3.29
C GLY A 560 14.82 4.84 3.73
N LEU A 561 15.29 6.04 3.39
CA LEU A 561 14.60 7.31 3.67
C LEU A 561 13.59 7.71 2.57
N GLY A 562 13.65 7.04 1.42
CA GLY A 562 12.77 7.29 0.28
C GLY A 562 11.92 6.09 -0.11
N ARG A 563 10.90 6.36 -0.91
CA ARG A 563 10.04 5.36 -1.55
C ARG A 563 10.12 5.49 -3.05
N VAL A 564 10.23 4.34 -3.73
CA VAL A 564 10.27 4.26 -5.19
C VAL A 564 9.19 3.32 -5.67
N THR A 565 8.29 3.81 -6.52
CA THR A 565 7.12 3.05 -7.00
C THR A 565 6.94 3.21 -8.50
N LEU A 566 6.34 2.22 -9.16
CA LEU A 566 5.91 2.34 -10.56
C LEU A 566 4.50 2.92 -10.62
N SER A 567 4.25 3.83 -11.55
CA SER A 567 2.92 4.32 -11.88
C SER A 567 2.62 4.20 -13.37
N SER A 568 1.34 4.26 -13.73
CA SER A 568 0.86 4.20 -15.12
C SER A 568 0.59 5.59 -15.71
N ASN A 569 1.24 6.65 -15.18
CA ASN A 569 1.07 8.00 -15.68
C ASN A 569 2.36 8.85 -15.65
N SER A 570 3.21 8.67 -16.66
CA SER A 570 4.36 9.54 -16.92
C SER A 570 3.98 10.95 -17.40
N GLY A 571 2.74 11.15 -17.89
CA GLY A 571 2.35 12.35 -18.64
C GLY A 571 2.76 12.32 -20.11
N LEU A 572 3.35 11.22 -20.59
CA LEU A 572 3.75 11.00 -21.98
C LEU A 572 2.89 9.88 -22.58
N PRO A 573 2.01 10.17 -23.58
CA PRO A 573 1.05 9.20 -24.10
C PRO A 573 1.66 7.90 -24.63
N ASN A 574 2.82 7.98 -25.28
CA ASN A 574 3.51 6.83 -25.88
C ASN A 574 4.28 5.99 -24.85
N TRP A 575 4.57 6.55 -23.67
CA TRP A 575 5.40 5.94 -22.63
C TRP A 575 4.73 6.08 -21.26
N PRO A 576 3.55 5.46 -21.04
CA PRO A 576 2.69 5.80 -19.91
C PRO A 576 3.25 5.39 -18.54
N PHE A 577 4.18 4.43 -18.49
CA PHE A 577 4.75 3.95 -17.23
C PHE A 577 5.87 4.85 -16.73
N ALA A 578 5.90 5.12 -15.42
CA ALA A 578 6.86 6.02 -14.80
C ALA A 578 7.37 5.49 -13.47
N VAL A 579 8.60 5.87 -13.14
CA VAL A 579 9.18 5.68 -11.82
C VAL A 579 8.89 6.93 -10.99
N GLU A 580 8.23 6.76 -9.85
CA GLU A 580 7.91 7.81 -8.88
C GLU A 580 8.78 7.68 -7.65
N VAL A 581 9.36 8.79 -7.21
CA VAL A 581 10.30 8.88 -6.08
C VAL A 581 9.77 9.91 -5.10
N ARG A 582 9.79 9.62 -3.80
CA ARG A 582 9.42 10.57 -2.75
C ARG A 582 10.21 10.32 -1.47
N THR A 583 10.54 11.39 -0.76
CA THR A 583 11.27 11.32 0.52
C THR A 583 10.98 12.57 1.35
N SER A 584 10.80 12.37 2.66
CA SER A 584 10.66 13.47 3.63
C SER A 584 12.00 14.03 4.10
N ASP A 585 13.12 13.47 3.63
CA ASP A 585 14.47 13.99 3.85
C ASP A 585 15.24 13.92 2.52
N PRO A 586 14.93 14.83 1.58
CA PRO A 586 15.49 14.79 0.23
C PRO A 586 17.00 15.04 0.21
N VAL A 587 17.53 15.87 1.10
CA VAL A 587 18.96 16.21 1.09
C VAL A 587 19.79 14.98 1.48
N ILE A 588 19.48 14.32 2.60
CA ILE A 588 20.25 13.15 3.04
C ILE A 588 19.98 11.94 2.14
N ALA A 589 18.72 11.68 1.78
CA ALA A 589 18.38 10.54 0.95
C ALA A 589 19.03 10.63 -0.43
N CYS A 590 18.98 11.80 -1.07
CA CYS A 590 19.50 11.98 -2.42
C CYS A 590 21.01 12.27 -2.43
N LEU A 591 21.49 13.31 -1.74
CA LEU A 591 22.90 13.72 -1.82
C LEU A 591 23.79 12.90 -0.88
N GLY A 592 23.30 12.62 0.33
CA GLY A 592 24.02 11.86 1.34
C GLY A 592 24.08 10.35 1.08
N SER A 593 23.19 9.80 0.23
CA SER A 593 23.13 8.37 -0.08
C SER A 593 23.05 8.10 -1.58
N GLN A 594 21.96 8.49 -2.26
CA GLN A 594 21.67 8.05 -3.63
C GLN A 594 22.71 8.50 -4.66
N TYR A 595 23.23 9.72 -4.53
CA TYR A 595 24.17 10.35 -5.46
C TYR A 595 25.38 9.45 -5.75
N ALA A 596 25.74 9.36 -7.02
CA ALA A 596 26.85 8.55 -7.51
C ALA A 596 28.18 9.33 -7.42
N GLY A 597 28.55 9.76 -6.20
CA GLY A 597 29.66 10.69 -5.98
C GLY A 597 31.01 10.05 -5.66
N TRP A 598 31.04 8.77 -5.27
CA TRP A 598 32.30 8.12 -4.88
C TRP A 598 32.98 7.47 -6.08
N SER A 599 34.03 8.11 -6.59
CA SER A 599 34.87 7.56 -7.65
C SER A 599 35.68 6.36 -7.16
N LEU A 600 35.39 5.17 -7.69
CA LEU A 600 36.06 3.93 -7.35
C LEU A 600 36.83 3.42 -8.58
N SER A 601 38.17 3.35 -8.45
CA SER A 601 39.03 2.96 -9.55
C SER A 601 40.13 2.01 -9.11
N HIS A 602 40.42 1.00 -9.93
CA HIS A 602 41.56 0.12 -9.75
C HIS A 602 42.13 -0.31 -11.11
N SER A 603 43.44 -0.16 -11.28
CA SER A 603 44.17 -0.54 -12.49
C SER A 603 45.24 -1.57 -12.15
N GLU A 604 45.19 -2.73 -12.81
CA GLU A 604 46.21 -3.78 -12.71
C GLU A 604 46.55 -4.29 -14.12
N GLY A 605 47.78 -4.05 -14.57
CA GLY A 605 48.21 -4.35 -15.94
C GLY A 605 47.36 -3.62 -16.98
N GLU A 606 46.81 -4.35 -17.96
CA GLU A 606 45.90 -3.81 -18.98
C GLU A 606 44.43 -3.73 -18.51
N THR A 607 44.11 -4.23 -17.32
CA THR A 607 42.73 -4.23 -16.79
C THR A 607 42.51 -2.97 -15.96
N ASN A 608 41.56 -2.13 -16.39
CA ASN A 608 41.14 -0.94 -15.66
C ASN A 608 39.67 -1.08 -15.25
N TYR A 609 39.40 -0.99 -13.95
CA TYR A 609 38.05 -0.96 -13.39
C TYR A 609 37.75 0.45 -12.90
N PHE A 610 36.71 1.08 -13.43
CA PHE A 610 36.27 2.42 -13.03
C PHE A 610 34.75 2.45 -12.90
N VAL A 611 34.25 2.85 -11.74
CA VAL A 611 32.80 2.98 -11.48
C VAL A 611 32.54 4.10 -10.47
N LEU A 612 31.34 4.65 -10.51
CA LEU A 612 30.83 5.54 -9.48
C LEU A 612 30.00 4.73 -8.47
N GLY A 613 30.41 4.76 -7.21
CA GLY A 613 29.68 4.17 -6.09
C GLY A 613 28.51 5.06 -5.66
N SER A 614 27.36 4.44 -5.44
CA SER A 614 26.15 5.06 -4.86
C SER A 614 25.73 4.35 -3.57
N GLY A 615 24.86 5.00 -2.79
CA GLY A 615 24.18 4.40 -1.65
C GLY A 615 24.87 4.62 -0.29
N PRO A 616 24.34 3.99 0.77
CA PRO A 616 24.70 4.25 2.16
C PRO A 616 26.18 4.13 2.51
N GLY A 617 26.93 3.26 1.83
CA GLY A 617 28.37 3.13 2.04
C GLY A 617 29.14 4.44 1.89
N ARG A 618 28.67 5.35 1.03
CA ARG A 618 29.26 6.68 0.87
C ARG A 618 29.23 7.49 2.16
N ALA A 619 28.13 7.44 2.91
CA ALA A 619 27.98 8.18 4.17
C ALA A 619 28.84 7.65 5.30
N VAL A 620 29.24 6.37 5.24
CA VAL A 620 30.15 5.76 6.22
C VAL A 620 31.60 6.18 5.93
N ALA A 621 32.01 6.10 4.66
CA ALA A 621 33.34 6.50 4.21
C ALA A 621 33.54 8.01 4.35
N ALA A 622 32.53 8.80 3.93
CA ALA A 622 32.50 10.26 3.96
C ALA A 622 33.77 10.92 3.38
N VAL A 623 34.27 10.37 2.26
CA VAL A 623 35.52 10.82 1.61
C VAL A 623 35.32 12.02 0.67
N GLU A 624 34.07 12.33 0.31
CA GLU A 624 33.71 13.43 -0.58
C GLU A 624 33.58 14.75 0.20
N GLU A 625 34.02 15.88 -0.38
CA GLU A 625 33.91 17.21 0.23
C GLU A 625 32.46 17.57 0.61
N LEU A 626 31.48 17.05 -0.15
CA LEU A 626 30.05 17.19 0.08
C LEU A 626 29.65 16.81 1.52
N TYR A 627 30.26 15.80 2.14
CA TYR A 627 29.89 15.39 3.51
C TYR A 627 30.26 16.43 4.58
N GLY A 628 31.26 17.28 4.30
CA GLY A 628 31.57 18.44 5.15
C GLY A 628 30.44 19.47 5.12
N GLU A 629 29.86 19.70 3.94
CA GLU A 629 28.71 20.60 3.77
C GLU A 629 27.42 20.00 4.36
N LEU A 630 27.20 18.70 4.16
CA LEU A 630 26.05 17.98 4.70
C LEU A 630 26.08 17.85 6.23
N GLY A 631 27.25 18.03 6.88
CA GLY A 631 27.39 17.84 8.32
C GLY A 631 26.96 16.44 8.76
N PHE A 632 27.12 15.43 7.89
CA PHE A 632 26.57 14.09 8.07
C PHE A 632 27.65 13.04 7.82
N ARG A 633 27.74 12.07 8.73
CA ARG A 633 28.51 10.84 8.57
C ARG A 633 27.74 9.74 9.26
N ASP A 634 27.59 8.60 8.60
CA ASP A 634 26.90 7.45 9.15
C ASP A 634 27.86 6.56 9.96
N THR A 635 27.32 5.84 10.95
CA THR A 635 28.06 4.89 11.78
C THR A 635 27.26 3.61 11.93
N THR A 636 27.84 2.49 11.49
CA THR A 636 27.17 1.21 11.34
C THR A 636 28.18 0.06 11.39
N ASP A 637 27.71 -1.16 11.64
CA ASP A 637 28.53 -2.38 11.63
C ASP A 637 28.50 -3.10 10.27
N GLU A 638 27.62 -2.67 9.36
CA GLU A 638 27.49 -3.19 8.00
C GLU A 638 26.92 -2.12 7.06
N THR A 639 27.24 -2.21 5.76
CA THR A 639 26.74 -1.25 4.77
C THR A 639 26.64 -1.86 3.37
N VAL A 640 26.09 -1.07 2.44
CA VAL A 640 25.89 -1.43 1.05
C VAL A 640 26.36 -0.33 0.11
N LEU A 641 27.02 -0.72 -0.98
CA LEU A 641 27.34 0.12 -2.12
C LEU A 641 26.63 -0.42 -3.37
N VAL A 642 26.06 0.48 -4.15
CA VAL A 642 25.40 0.17 -5.43
C VAL A 642 26.27 0.70 -6.55
N LEU A 643 26.60 -0.17 -7.50
CA LEU A 643 27.53 0.08 -8.59
C LEU A 643 26.81 -0.04 -9.94
N GLU A 644 26.95 0.97 -10.78
CA GLU A 644 26.53 0.89 -12.17
C GLU A 644 27.63 0.20 -12.99
N ALA A 645 27.69 -1.13 -12.91
CA ALA A 645 28.74 -1.94 -13.51
C ALA A 645 28.22 -3.30 -14.02
N ASP A 646 28.92 -3.86 -15.00
CA ASP A 646 28.72 -5.20 -15.58
C ASP A 646 29.59 -6.28 -14.92
N ALA A 647 30.37 -5.92 -13.91
CA ALA A 647 31.20 -6.82 -13.13
C ALA A 647 31.30 -6.36 -11.67
N PRO A 648 31.46 -7.29 -10.71
CA PRO A 648 31.74 -6.93 -9.32
C PRO A 648 33.09 -6.23 -9.19
N PRO A 649 33.32 -5.47 -8.09
CA PRO A 649 34.61 -4.83 -7.85
C PRO A 649 35.71 -5.90 -7.64
N PRO A 650 36.94 -5.68 -8.16
CA PRO A 650 38.05 -6.60 -7.94
C PRO A 650 38.51 -6.59 -6.48
N ALA A 651 39.08 -7.71 -6.00
CA ALA A 651 39.45 -7.89 -4.59
C ALA A 651 40.36 -6.79 -4.02
N PRO A 652 41.39 -6.27 -4.73
CA PRO A 652 42.19 -5.15 -4.23
C PRO A 652 41.37 -3.88 -4.00
N LEU A 653 40.37 -3.61 -4.85
CA LEU A 653 39.46 -2.49 -4.68
C LEU A 653 38.53 -2.71 -3.49
N VAL A 654 38.03 -3.93 -3.28
CA VAL A 654 37.23 -4.29 -2.09
C VAL A 654 38.02 -4.06 -0.81
N ALA A 655 39.30 -4.47 -0.76
CA ALA A 655 40.17 -4.24 0.39
C ALA A 655 40.35 -2.74 0.69
N HIS A 656 40.56 -1.93 -0.35
CA HIS A 656 40.69 -0.47 -0.21
C HIS A 656 39.38 0.17 0.30
N ILE A 657 38.24 -0.24 -0.26
CA ILE A 657 36.91 0.24 0.18
C ILE A 657 36.66 -0.15 1.64
N ALA A 658 37.00 -1.38 2.04
CA ALA A 658 36.86 -1.86 3.41
C ALA A 658 37.69 -1.04 4.41
N GLU A 659 38.92 -0.67 4.05
CA GLU A 659 39.78 0.22 4.84
C GLU A 659 39.14 1.61 5.01
N GLN A 660 38.63 2.21 3.94
CA GLN A 660 37.98 3.53 3.99
C GLN A 660 36.68 3.52 4.79
N LEU A 661 35.95 2.40 4.77
CA LEU A 661 34.74 2.21 5.57
C LEU A 661 35.03 1.87 7.04
N GLY A 662 36.24 1.38 7.36
CA GLY A 662 36.55 0.83 8.68
C GLY A 662 35.76 -0.45 9.00
N LEU A 663 35.39 -1.23 7.98
CA LEU A 663 34.59 -2.45 8.09
C LEU A 663 35.33 -3.66 7.54
N ALA A 664 35.08 -4.84 8.10
CA ALA A 664 35.54 -6.08 7.50
C ALA A 664 34.79 -6.34 6.17
N PRO A 665 35.43 -6.89 5.11
CA PRO A 665 34.79 -7.10 3.81
C PRO A 665 33.47 -7.87 3.88
N GLU A 666 33.32 -8.83 4.80
CA GLU A 666 32.11 -9.64 4.99
C GLU A 666 30.87 -8.83 5.44
N ARG A 667 31.11 -7.63 5.97
CA ARG A 667 30.11 -6.64 6.40
C ARG A 667 29.72 -5.66 5.29
N ILE A 668 30.26 -5.85 4.08
CA ILE A 668 29.99 -4.99 2.93
C ILE A 668 29.19 -5.79 1.90
N THR A 669 28.09 -5.21 1.45
CA THR A 669 27.33 -5.72 0.31
C THR A 669 27.58 -4.83 -0.92
N PHE A 670 27.91 -5.43 -2.05
CA PHE A 670 27.95 -4.76 -3.34
C PHE A 670 26.79 -5.24 -4.20
N ILE A 671 25.92 -4.30 -4.60
CA ILE A 671 24.89 -4.54 -5.60
C ILE A 671 25.37 -3.94 -6.90
N TYR A 672 25.36 -4.70 -8.00
CA TYR A 672 25.80 -4.18 -9.29
C TYR A 672 24.83 -4.53 -10.42
N ALA A 673 24.57 -3.54 -11.27
CA ALA A 673 23.72 -3.68 -12.44
C ALA A 673 24.18 -2.70 -13.53
N PRO A 674 24.40 -3.16 -14.77
CA PRO A 674 24.76 -2.27 -15.87
C PRO A 674 23.55 -1.48 -16.35
N THR A 675 23.77 -0.29 -16.90
CA THR A 675 22.74 0.67 -17.34
C THR A 675 21.72 0.06 -18.31
N TRP A 676 22.16 -0.86 -19.18
CA TRP A 676 21.31 -1.52 -20.17
C TRP A 676 20.42 -2.64 -19.62
N SER A 677 20.59 -3.03 -18.35
CA SER A 677 19.76 -4.03 -17.69
C SER A 677 18.43 -3.44 -17.19
N LEU A 678 17.45 -4.30 -16.92
CA LEU A 678 16.16 -3.87 -16.36
C LEU A 678 16.33 -3.17 -15.00
N ALA A 679 17.18 -3.70 -14.12
CA ALA A 679 17.41 -3.11 -12.81
C ALA A 679 18.25 -1.84 -12.90
N GLY A 680 19.32 -1.86 -13.70
CA GLY A 680 20.21 -0.72 -13.90
C GLY A 680 19.50 0.48 -14.51
N GLY A 681 18.78 0.30 -15.62
CA GLY A 681 18.02 1.39 -16.24
C GLY A 681 16.96 1.97 -15.30
N THR A 682 16.25 1.10 -14.57
CA THR A 682 15.22 1.55 -13.60
C THR A 682 15.84 2.37 -12.46
N GLN A 683 16.97 1.95 -11.88
CA GLN A 683 17.60 2.72 -10.79
C GLN A 683 18.15 4.06 -11.27
N VAL A 684 18.66 4.15 -12.50
CA VAL A 684 19.10 5.44 -13.06
C VAL A 684 17.91 6.38 -13.21
N VAL A 685 16.80 5.93 -13.80
CA VAL A 685 15.58 6.75 -13.93
C VAL A 685 15.05 7.20 -12.56
N ALA A 686 15.19 6.36 -11.52
CA ALA A 686 14.81 6.69 -10.14
C ALA A 686 15.67 7.81 -9.49
N ARG A 687 16.70 8.32 -10.18
CA ARG A 687 17.51 9.46 -9.72
C ARG A 687 16.90 10.82 -10.06
N VAL A 688 15.73 10.85 -10.71
CA VAL A 688 15.06 12.10 -11.11
C VAL A 688 14.95 13.15 -9.98
N LEU A 689 14.74 12.72 -8.72
CA LEU A 689 14.76 13.63 -7.57
C LEU A 689 16.19 14.04 -7.21
N GLU A 690 17.12 13.10 -7.12
CA GLU A 690 18.52 13.36 -6.79
C GLU A 690 19.19 14.35 -7.74
N VAL A 691 18.98 14.18 -9.05
CA VAL A 691 19.50 15.09 -10.06
C VAL A 691 19.00 16.53 -9.83
N ALA A 692 17.76 16.71 -9.37
CA ALA A 692 17.24 18.02 -9.00
C ALA A 692 17.90 18.59 -7.74
N LEU A 693 18.18 17.74 -6.73
CA LEU A 693 18.89 18.16 -5.52
C LEU A 693 20.35 18.52 -5.82
N HIS A 694 21.02 17.75 -6.66
CA HIS A 694 22.40 18.02 -7.09
C HIS A 694 22.48 19.36 -7.84
N LYS A 695 21.52 19.64 -8.73
CA LYS A 695 21.44 20.94 -9.39
C LYS A 695 21.06 22.08 -8.43
N ALA A 696 20.17 21.84 -7.47
CA ALA A 696 19.85 22.84 -6.44
C ALA A 696 21.11 23.24 -5.63
N HIS A 697 21.93 22.24 -5.26
CA HIS A 697 23.23 22.44 -4.62
C HIS A 697 24.22 23.22 -5.52
N THR A 698 24.32 22.85 -6.80
CA THR A 698 25.15 23.56 -7.79
C THR A 698 24.70 25.01 -8.01
N LEU A 699 23.40 25.28 -7.89
CA LEU A 699 22.82 26.63 -7.93
C LEU A 699 23.03 27.41 -6.63
N HIS A 700 23.68 26.81 -5.64
CA HIS A 700 23.91 27.33 -4.29
C HIS A 700 22.60 27.69 -3.57
N PHE A 701 21.53 26.92 -3.81
CA PHE A 701 20.32 27.02 -3.00
C PHE A 701 20.60 26.45 -1.60
N PRO A 702 20.21 27.14 -0.50
CA PRO A 702 20.44 26.64 0.85
C PRO A 702 19.79 25.28 1.06
N LEU A 703 20.58 24.24 1.30
CA LEU A 703 20.08 22.87 1.40
C LEU A 703 19.17 22.69 2.63
N GLU A 704 19.43 23.42 3.71
CA GLU A 704 18.60 23.52 4.92
C GLU A 704 17.19 24.06 4.65
N HIS A 705 17.01 24.79 3.55
CA HIS A 705 15.70 25.29 3.15
C HIS A 705 14.87 24.23 2.43
N ILE A 706 15.44 23.10 2.00
CA ILE A 706 14.70 22.03 1.33
C ILE A 706 14.04 21.13 2.37
N VAL A 707 12.71 21.07 2.36
CA VAL A 707 11.90 20.37 3.38
C VAL A 707 11.45 18.99 2.94
N ASP A 708 10.97 18.86 1.71
CA ASP A 708 10.35 17.63 1.20
C ASP A 708 10.47 17.61 -0.33
N GLY A 709 10.40 16.41 -0.94
CA GLY A 709 10.63 16.23 -2.36
C GLY A 709 9.93 15.01 -2.94
N LEU A 710 9.35 15.20 -4.12
CA LEU A 710 8.86 14.11 -4.96
C LEU A 710 9.18 14.36 -6.42
N ALA A 711 9.32 13.27 -7.17
CA ALA A 711 9.67 13.31 -8.56
C ALA A 711 9.10 12.12 -9.33
N VAL A 712 8.98 12.28 -10.64
CA VAL A 712 8.54 11.23 -11.56
C VAL A 712 9.25 11.35 -12.89
N ALA A 713 9.68 10.23 -13.48
CA ALA A 713 10.25 10.15 -14.82
C ALA A 713 9.72 8.92 -15.56
N PRO A 714 9.52 8.99 -16.89
CA PRO A 714 9.10 7.83 -17.70
C PRO A 714 10.12 6.70 -17.58
N LEU A 715 9.65 5.46 -17.47
CA LEU A 715 10.52 4.30 -17.47
C LEU A 715 11.09 4.11 -18.89
N SER A 716 12.41 4.26 -19.03
CA SER A 716 13.08 4.08 -20.32
C SER A 716 13.09 2.61 -20.77
N PRO A 717 12.82 2.31 -22.05
CA PRO A 717 12.94 0.95 -22.57
C PRO A 717 14.41 0.51 -22.62
N PRO A 718 14.74 -0.71 -22.15
CA PRO A 718 16.11 -1.21 -22.16
C PRO A 718 16.60 -1.39 -23.60
N VAL A 719 17.91 -1.21 -23.81
CA VAL A 719 18.59 -1.44 -25.08
C VAL A 719 19.95 -2.05 -24.78
N PRO A 720 20.37 -3.14 -25.44
CA PRO A 720 21.63 -3.84 -25.15
C PRO A 720 22.84 -3.12 -25.76
N ASP A 721 22.94 -1.82 -25.54
CA ASP A 721 24.02 -0.94 -25.97
C ASP A 721 24.26 0.12 -24.89
N PHE A 722 25.49 0.24 -24.41
CA PHE A 722 25.81 1.14 -23.30
C PHE A 722 25.47 2.60 -23.60
N VAL A 723 25.90 3.11 -24.76
CA VAL A 723 25.71 4.52 -25.14
C VAL A 723 24.22 4.84 -25.28
N SER A 724 23.44 3.97 -25.93
CA SER A 724 22.00 4.15 -26.10
C SER A 724 21.25 4.00 -24.78
N ALA A 725 21.63 3.05 -23.91
CA ALA A 725 20.98 2.86 -22.61
C ALA A 725 21.23 4.05 -21.68
N MET A 726 22.47 4.52 -21.65
CA MET A 726 22.87 5.75 -20.95
C MET A 726 22.13 6.97 -21.51
N GLY A 727 21.98 7.07 -22.83
CA GLY A 727 21.17 8.10 -23.48
C GLY A 727 19.72 8.08 -23.01
N ARG A 728 19.04 6.94 -23.17
CA ARG A 728 17.61 6.78 -22.83
C ARG A 728 17.32 7.03 -21.36
N THR A 729 18.16 6.55 -20.46
CA THR A 729 17.95 6.73 -19.01
C THR A 729 18.15 8.18 -18.57
N ASN A 730 19.14 8.89 -19.14
CA ASN A 730 19.31 10.33 -18.92
C ASN A 730 18.17 11.14 -19.55
N ASP A 731 17.80 10.84 -20.80
CA ASP A 731 16.71 11.52 -21.51
C ASP A 731 15.37 11.39 -20.79
N ALA A 732 15.12 10.25 -20.13
CA ALA A 732 13.96 10.07 -19.27
C ALA A 732 13.86 11.17 -18.20
N ILE A 733 14.99 11.62 -17.64
CA ILE A 733 15.06 12.69 -16.64
C ILE A 733 15.05 14.06 -17.33
N ILE A 734 15.94 14.27 -18.29
CA ILE A 734 16.19 15.55 -18.97
C ILE A 734 14.94 16.06 -19.68
N TYR A 735 14.20 15.17 -20.34
CA TYR A 735 13.06 15.50 -21.21
C TYR A 735 11.71 15.02 -20.67
N GLY A 736 11.72 14.01 -19.77
CA GLY A 736 10.52 13.40 -19.19
C GLY A 736 10.34 13.63 -17.69
N GLY A 737 11.36 14.11 -16.99
CA GLY A 737 11.38 14.23 -15.54
C GLY A 737 10.57 15.41 -15.02
N ARG A 738 9.76 15.17 -13.98
CA ARG A 738 9.02 16.20 -13.25
C ARG A 738 9.38 16.14 -11.78
N VAL A 739 9.68 17.28 -11.19
CA VAL A 739 10.05 17.39 -9.77
C VAL A 739 9.18 18.42 -9.08
N GLN A 740 8.78 18.11 -7.85
CA GLN A 740 8.24 19.08 -6.92
C GLN A 740 9.08 19.10 -5.64
N LEU A 741 9.61 20.28 -5.33
CA LEU A 741 10.31 20.56 -4.07
C LEU A 741 9.44 21.45 -3.18
N PHE A 742 9.47 21.16 -1.88
CA PHE A 742 8.91 22.00 -0.84
C PHE A 742 10.05 22.67 -0.09
N VAL A 743 10.02 23.99 0.01
CA VAL A 743 11.13 24.78 0.54
C VAL A 743 10.66 25.82 1.56
N LYS A 744 11.59 26.36 2.34
CA LYS A 744 11.44 27.54 3.21
C LYS A 744 12.25 28.72 2.67
N GLY A 745 12.16 29.87 3.33
CA GLY A 745 12.93 31.07 3.00
C GLY A 745 12.17 32.05 2.10
N PRO A 746 12.87 33.03 1.50
CA PRO A 746 12.25 34.05 0.65
C PRO A 746 11.60 33.47 -0.61
N ASP A 747 10.44 34.01 -0.99
CA ASP A 747 9.74 33.61 -2.22
C ASP A 747 10.57 33.86 -3.48
N GLU A 748 11.42 34.88 -3.47
CA GLU A 748 12.32 35.21 -4.58
C GLU A 748 13.36 34.10 -4.81
N GLU A 749 13.87 33.48 -3.75
CA GLU A 749 14.79 32.35 -3.84
C GLU A 749 14.09 31.10 -4.35
N ALA A 750 12.90 30.79 -3.82
CA ALA A 750 12.07 29.68 -4.29
C ALA A 750 11.67 29.85 -5.77
N GLN A 751 11.34 31.08 -6.19
CA GLN A 751 11.05 31.40 -7.59
C GLN A 751 12.30 31.27 -8.48
N SER A 752 13.45 31.76 -8.01
CA SER A 752 14.73 31.64 -8.72
C SER A 752 15.12 30.18 -8.93
N LEU A 753 14.98 29.36 -7.88
CA LEU A 753 15.20 27.91 -7.95
C LEU A 753 14.28 27.27 -9.00
N ALA A 754 12.97 27.52 -8.92
CA ALA A 754 12.01 26.96 -9.87
C ALA A 754 12.37 27.30 -11.32
N ARG A 755 12.80 28.55 -11.58
CA ARG A 755 13.17 29.00 -12.92
C ARG A 755 14.45 28.33 -13.42
N ARG A 756 15.49 28.23 -12.60
CA ARG A 756 16.84 27.82 -13.03
C ARG A 756 17.08 26.31 -13.03
N LEU A 757 16.27 25.55 -12.29
CA LEU A 757 16.44 24.11 -12.11
C LEU A 757 16.14 23.28 -13.38
N PRO A 758 15.16 23.59 -14.25
CA PRO A 758 14.90 22.82 -15.45
C PRO A 758 16.09 22.69 -16.43
N SER A 759 16.09 21.61 -17.23
CA SER A 759 17.15 21.28 -18.20
C SER A 759 17.29 22.21 -19.40
N HIS A 760 16.21 22.84 -19.84
CA HIS A 760 16.20 23.73 -21.01
C HIS A 760 17.05 24.99 -20.89
N HIS A 761 17.65 25.25 -19.73
CA HIS A 761 18.64 26.30 -19.54
C HIS A 761 20.06 25.92 -19.98
N SER A 762 20.31 24.63 -20.21
CA SER A 762 21.59 24.17 -20.73
C SER A 762 21.75 24.54 -22.21
N SER A 763 22.96 24.91 -22.61
CA SER A 763 23.29 25.14 -24.02
C SER A 763 23.27 23.87 -24.86
N ASP A 764 23.36 22.70 -24.23
CA ASP A 764 23.37 21.40 -24.91
C ASP A 764 21.98 20.76 -25.01
N HIS A 765 20.93 21.39 -24.45
CA HIS A 765 19.57 20.88 -24.49
C HIS A 765 18.97 20.93 -25.91
N GLY A 766 18.21 19.88 -26.29
CA GLY A 766 17.37 19.90 -27.50
C GLY A 766 17.56 18.73 -28.47
N GLU A 767 18.41 17.76 -28.15
CA GLU A 767 18.61 16.53 -28.91
C GLU A 767 18.81 15.34 -27.95
N PRO A 768 18.55 14.08 -28.36
CA PRO A 768 18.76 12.91 -27.50
C PRO A 768 20.19 12.86 -26.93
N PHE A 769 20.34 12.50 -25.65
CA PHE A 769 21.64 12.54 -24.96
C PHE A 769 22.71 11.68 -25.63
N ALA A 770 22.32 10.55 -26.24
CA ALA A 770 23.25 9.73 -27.01
C ALA A 770 23.89 10.49 -28.18
N ASP A 771 23.18 11.44 -28.79
CA ASP A 771 23.69 12.25 -29.90
C ASP A 771 24.54 13.42 -29.39
N ILE A 772 24.15 14.03 -28.26
CA ILE A 772 25.00 14.99 -27.52
C ILE A 772 26.34 14.34 -27.17
N PHE A 773 26.31 13.13 -26.62
CA PHE A 773 27.51 12.39 -26.22
C PHE A 773 28.42 12.09 -27.41
N LYS A 774 27.86 11.69 -28.56
CA LYS A 774 28.62 11.50 -29.81
C LYS A 774 29.21 12.81 -30.32
N ARG A 775 28.47 13.92 -30.26
CA ARG A 775 28.92 15.26 -30.70
C ARG A 775 30.19 15.70 -29.98
N PHE A 776 30.33 15.35 -28.70
CA PHE A 776 31.52 15.63 -27.90
C PHE A 776 32.58 14.52 -27.91
N GLY A 777 32.46 13.52 -28.80
CA GLY A 777 33.43 12.44 -28.95
C GLY A 777 33.47 11.48 -27.76
N GLY A 778 32.37 11.35 -27.02
CA GLY A 778 32.27 10.49 -25.84
C GLY A 778 32.89 11.09 -24.57
N ASP A 779 33.15 12.40 -24.55
CA ASP A 779 33.75 13.08 -23.39
C ASP A 779 32.66 13.77 -22.55
N PHE A 780 32.29 13.14 -21.44
CA PHE A 780 31.30 13.65 -20.48
C PHE A 780 31.65 15.04 -19.94
N TYR A 781 32.94 15.37 -19.79
CA TYR A 781 33.38 16.64 -19.19
C TYR A 781 33.18 17.85 -20.10
N LYS A 782 32.90 17.63 -21.39
CA LYS A 782 32.62 18.69 -22.35
C LYS A 782 31.13 19.04 -22.45
N ILE A 783 30.26 18.20 -21.89
CA ILE A 783 28.82 18.45 -21.84
C ILE A 783 28.54 19.42 -20.69
N ASP A 784 27.68 20.41 -20.93
CA ASP A 784 27.24 21.32 -19.88
C ASP A 784 26.63 20.54 -18.69
N PRO A 785 27.24 20.60 -17.49
CA PRO A 785 26.76 19.84 -16.33
C PRO A 785 25.35 20.26 -15.91
N MET A 786 24.88 21.44 -16.31
CA MET A 786 23.52 21.92 -16.03
C MET A 786 22.45 21.21 -16.86
N LEU A 787 22.84 20.40 -17.85
CA LEU A 787 21.93 19.58 -18.64
C LEU A 787 21.26 18.51 -17.78
N PHE A 788 22.02 17.88 -16.87
CA PHE A 788 21.54 16.83 -15.96
C PHE A 788 20.58 17.40 -14.93
N SER A 789 19.31 17.51 -15.32
CA SER A 789 18.25 18.14 -14.54
C SER A 789 16.87 17.79 -15.08
N PRO A 790 15.81 17.89 -14.28
CA PRO A 790 14.48 17.51 -14.72
C PRO A 790 13.93 18.46 -15.80
N ALA A 791 13.04 17.95 -16.63
CA ALA A 791 12.36 18.69 -17.68
C ALA A 791 11.42 19.79 -17.14
N ALA A 792 10.67 19.47 -16.08
CA ALA A 792 9.72 20.39 -15.45
C ALA A 792 9.83 20.40 -13.92
N VAL A 793 9.67 21.60 -13.34
CA VAL A 793 9.93 21.83 -11.92
C VAL A 793 8.80 22.63 -11.30
N ILE A 794 8.42 22.23 -10.08
CA ILE A 794 7.49 22.93 -9.19
C ILE A 794 8.24 23.18 -7.88
N VAL A 795 8.28 24.43 -7.40
CA VAL A 795 8.82 24.76 -6.08
C VAL A 795 7.72 25.42 -5.28
N THR A 796 7.38 24.86 -4.12
CA THR A 796 6.38 25.43 -3.21
C THR A 796 7.06 25.91 -1.95
N ASN A 797 6.91 27.19 -1.65
CA ASN A 797 7.34 27.74 -0.36
C ASN A 797 6.27 27.42 0.69
N VAL A 798 6.64 26.64 1.71
CA VAL A 798 5.70 26.19 2.75
C VAL A 798 5.35 27.27 3.76
N GLU A 799 6.16 28.33 3.87
CA GLU A 799 5.95 29.44 4.81
C GLU A 799 4.95 30.47 4.26
N THR A 800 4.96 30.67 2.94
CA THR A 800 4.08 31.63 2.25
C THR A 800 2.89 30.97 1.54
N GLY A 801 2.98 29.68 1.25
CA GLY A 801 2.01 28.93 0.46
C GLY A 801 2.08 29.22 -1.05
N ARG A 802 3.07 29.99 -1.53
CA ARG A 802 3.23 30.29 -2.96
C ARG A 802 3.92 29.13 -3.69
N THR A 803 3.48 28.88 -4.91
CA THR A 803 4.05 27.84 -5.79
C THR A 803 4.52 28.45 -7.10
N PHE A 804 5.76 28.12 -7.48
CA PHE A 804 6.41 28.55 -8.71
C PHE A 804 6.63 27.34 -9.61
N ARG A 805 6.53 27.55 -10.92
CA ARG A 805 6.61 26.49 -11.94
C ARG A 805 7.46 26.94 -13.12
N ALA A 806 8.30 26.06 -13.66
CA ALA A 806 9.01 26.29 -14.91
C ALA A 806 9.37 24.97 -15.59
N GLY A 807 9.79 25.05 -16.85
CA GLY A 807 10.06 23.89 -17.69
C GLY A 807 8.80 23.22 -18.22
N ALA A 808 8.99 22.18 -19.03
CA ALA A 808 7.94 21.42 -19.68
C ALA A 808 8.43 20.00 -19.97
N LEU A 809 7.51 19.08 -20.26
CA LEU A 809 7.88 17.80 -20.85
C LEU A 809 8.17 17.98 -22.34
N TYR A 810 9.05 17.14 -22.90
CA TYR A 810 9.40 17.15 -24.32
C TYR A 810 9.10 15.79 -24.97
N PRO A 811 7.82 15.48 -25.28
CA PRO A 811 7.42 14.18 -25.83
C PRO A 811 8.18 13.78 -27.09
N ASP A 812 8.42 14.73 -28.01
CA ASP A 812 9.10 14.45 -29.29
C ASP A 812 10.55 13.99 -29.08
N LEU A 813 11.24 14.52 -28.06
CA LEU A 813 12.62 14.12 -27.72
C LEU A 813 12.65 12.77 -27.01
N ILE A 814 11.66 12.50 -26.15
CA ILE A 814 11.51 11.18 -25.55
C ILE A 814 11.20 10.13 -26.61
N ASP A 815 10.26 10.42 -27.53
CA ASP A 815 9.92 9.52 -28.63
C ASP A 815 11.13 9.26 -29.53
N ALA A 816 11.92 10.29 -29.85
CA ALA A 816 13.16 10.12 -30.60
C ALA A 816 14.22 9.28 -29.87
N SER A 817 14.35 9.43 -28.56
CA SER A 817 15.31 8.68 -27.73
C SER A 817 14.90 7.22 -27.53
N PHE A 818 13.61 6.98 -27.32
CA PHE A 818 13.09 5.66 -26.93
C PHE A 818 12.71 4.77 -28.12
N ALA A 819 12.63 5.34 -29.33
CA ALA A 819 12.37 4.62 -30.58
C ALA A 819 13.38 3.53 -30.91
#